data_AF-A0A6P5JR40-F1
#
_entry.id   AF-A0A6P5JR40-F1
#
_cell.length_a   1.000
_cell.length_b   1.000
_cell.length_c   1.000
_cell.angle_alpha   90.00
_cell.angle_beta   90.00
_cell.angle_gamma   90.00
#
_symmetry.space_group_name_H-M   'P 1'
#
loop_
_entity.id
_entity.type
_entity.pdbx_description
1 polymer ?
#
loop_
_entity_poly.entity_id
_entity_poly.type
_entity_poly.pdbx_seq_one_letter_code
_entity_poly.pdbx_strand_id
1 'polypeptide(L)'
;MLKSWWSWWYSQQVLYFEPADNLDQFIQNELKPQEKHLLQIDKSIDNICESLEKHAPPIQVKGIVVGGSYGRDTVLRGHSDGTLVIFLKEQIEVELIKLRLLAIMGKVKMVEDKHQLVLTESDLCITFNVLPVFSALVEPSGWHTRTSASKYKPSPETYRKWIYPGKSVRESSVCFTELQGSFFNNRPPKLKNLILLVKHWYQQCQKRLKKDSFPLQYALELLTVYAWEQGSEADDFNTAEGILTVLELIMKYDKLCIYWTVNYNFEDETIRNYLQSQLQKSRPIILDPADPTSNVSGSDPEPWKQLAEEAQLWSSSTCFMKGNTSSRMPWDVLPASLYVTQGHKLDKFIYDFLQPTQESLDQIGEAVDIIFKFLTEKCFKNSTTNVKKVVKGGSTAKGTTLRSVSEADWSLCPRGSDADLVVFLSCLTNYSDQIANRSTIIKEIQKRLEECSLKEQFEIEFKVTKWKNPRVLSFTLKSKLLNRCQEFDLLPAFDALGPRVSKSKPDPTIYINLIKSSESNNGGEFSTCFTELQKDFIRPRPTKLKSLIRLTKHWYKQCYRKLKKKGSLPPKYAIELLTVYAWEQGSGMTDFDTAEGFLTVLKLIMQYQKLCVYWTVNYDFQNEIIRNFLLKQLKKPRPVILDPADPTADVGGGNHWCWHLLAHEAEIWSSSLCFKTGIYDAVEPWPVLSRLQEAMVLGFLLLST
;
A
#
# COMPACT_ATOMS: atom_id res chain seq x y z
N MET A 1 -35.56 30.60 -12.89
CA MET A 1 -35.58 29.76 -11.67
C MET A 1 -36.03 28.33 -11.93
N LEU A 2 -37.20 28.07 -12.54
CA LEU A 2 -37.66 26.69 -12.81
C LEU A 2 -36.69 25.86 -13.70
N LYS A 3 -36.10 26.44 -14.76
CA LYS A 3 -35.11 25.71 -15.60
C LYS A 3 -33.81 25.33 -14.87
N SER A 4 -33.34 26.12 -13.91
CA SER A 4 -32.13 25.78 -13.15
C SER A 4 -32.44 24.76 -12.06
N TRP A 5 -33.64 24.77 -11.49
CA TRP A 5 -34.11 23.72 -10.58
C TRP A 5 -34.28 22.37 -11.28
N TRP A 6 -34.83 22.34 -12.50
CA TRP A 6 -34.98 21.10 -13.27
C TRP A 6 -33.64 20.53 -13.75
N SER A 7 -32.74 21.36 -14.29
CA SER A 7 -31.37 20.96 -14.67
C SER A 7 -30.56 20.44 -13.47
N TRP A 8 -30.78 21.02 -12.28
CA TRP A 8 -30.08 20.69 -11.04
C TRP A 8 -30.68 19.49 -10.28
N TRP A 9 -31.99 19.26 -10.38
CA TRP A 9 -32.62 17.99 -9.95
C TRP A 9 -32.20 16.84 -10.86
N TYR A 10 -32.04 17.09 -12.17
CA TYR A 10 -31.56 16.11 -13.13
C TYR A 10 -30.12 15.67 -12.79
N SER A 11 -29.20 16.62 -12.52
CA SER A 11 -27.80 16.29 -12.19
C SER A 11 -27.60 15.52 -10.89
N GLN A 12 -28.53 15.62 -9.91
CA GLN A 12 -28.51 14.84 -8.68
C GLN A 12 -28.86 13.35 -8.87
N GLN A 13 -29.60 13.02 -9.93
CA GLN A 13 -29.81 11.63 -10.35
C GLN A 13 -28.66 11.15 -11.24
N VAL A 14 -28.00 12.00 -12.03
CA VAL A 14 -26.97 11.55 -13.00
C VAL A 14 -25.87 10.71 -12.34
N LEU A 15 -25.24 11.13 -11.23
CA LEU A 15 -24.07 10.40 -10.69
C LEU A 15 -24.38 8.95 -10.27
N TYR A 16 -25.51 8.70 -9.61
CA TYR A 16 -25.89 7.36 -9.13
C TYR A 16 -26.33 6.43 -10.27
N PHE A 17 -26.62 7.00 -11.44
CA PHE A 17 -27.05 6.29 -12.63
C PHE A 17 -25.98 6.30 -13.74
N GLU A 18 -24.90 7.07 -13.57
CA GLU A 18 -23.79 7.16 -14.52
C GLU A 18 -23.02 5.84 -14.52
N PRO A 19 -22.92 5.13 -15.65
CA PRO A 19 -22.19 3.88 -15.72
C PRO A 19 -20.75 4.01 -15.24
N ALA A 20 -20.24 3.01 -14.51
CA ALA A 20 -18.87 3.01 -14.02
C ALA A 20 -17.84 3.30 -15.13
N ASP A 21 -18.07 2.79 -16.35
CA ASP A 21 -17.22 3.00 -17.52
C ASP A 21 -17.09 4.47 -17.95
N ASN A 22 -18.11 5.28 -17.66
CA ASN A 22 -18.16 6.68 -18.07
C ASN A 22 -17.67 7.65 -16.99
N LEU A 23 -17.30 7.18 -15.79
CA LEU A 23 -16.92 8.06 -14.68
C LEU A 23 -15.77 9.00 -15.06
N ASP A 24 -14.80 8.55 -15.85
CA ASP A 24 -13.73 9.41 -16.33
C ASP A 24 -14.22 10.52 -17.26
N GLN A 25 -15.12 10.19 -18.17
CA GLN A 25 -15.73 11.14 -19.09
C GLN A 25 -16.62 12.13 -18.33
N PHE A 26 -17.39 11.64 -17.35
CA PHE A 26 -18.20 12.46 -16.44
C PHE A 26 -17.34 13.45 -15.66
N ILE A 27 -16.22 13.01 -15.08
CA ILE A 27 -15.29 13.90 -14.35
C ILE A 27 -14.79 15.02 -15.28
N GLN A 28 -14.34 14.68 -16.49
CA GLN A 28 -13.82 15.68 -17.43
C GLN A 28 -14.90 16.68 -17.89
N ASN A 29 -16.10 16.20 -18.14
CA ASN A 29 -17.17 17.02 -18.71
C ASN A 29 -17.92 17.85 -17.68
N GLU A 30 -18.16 17.30 -16.48
CA GLU A 30 -19.06 17.88 -15.49
C GLU A 30 -18.33 18.43 -14.26
N LEU A 31 -17.24 17.77 -13.83
CA LEU A 31 -16.61 18.09 -12.54
C LEU A 31 -15.36 18.97 -12.67
N LYS A 32 -14.58 18.79 -13.73
CA LYS A 32 -13.32 19.52 -13.93
C LYS A 32 -13.60 20.93 -14.46
N PRO A 33 -13.03 21.99 -13.84
CA PRO A 33 -13.12 23.34 -14.38
C PRO A 33 -12.39 23.44 -15.71
N GLN A 34 -12.86 24.33 -16.59
CA GLN A 34 -12.16 24.62 -17.84
C GLN A 34 -10.81 25.28 -17.54
N GLU A 35 -9.75 24.80 -18.17
CA GLU A 35 -8.37 25.24 -17.91
C GLU A 35 -8.22 26.77 -18.09
N LYS A 36 -8.84 27.34 -19.13
CA LYS A 36 -8.85 28.79 -19.36
C LYS A 36 -9.47 29.59 -18.20
N HIS A 37 -10.52 29.08 -17.54
CA HIS A 37 -11.17 29.79 -16.42
C HIS A 37 -10.28 29.73 -15.18
N LEU A 38 -9.68 28.56 -14.91
CA LEU A 38 -8.75 28.39 -13.80
C LEU A 38 -7.50 29.28 -13.96
N LEU A 39 -6.97 29.39 -15.17
CA LEU A 39 -5.83 30.28 -15.49
C LEU A 39 -6.15 31.77 -15.25
N GLN A 40 -7.40 32.22 -15.43
CA GLN A 40 -7.77 33.61 -15.12
C GLN A 40 -7.87 33.86 -13.61
N ILE A 41 -8.33 32.84 -12.85
CA ILE A 41 -8.28 32.90 -11.39
C ILE A 41 -6.84 32.91 -10.91
N ASP A 42 -5.96 32.07 -11.48
CA ASP A 42 -4.53 32.06 -11.17
C ASP A 42 -3.92 33.45 -11.38
N LYS A 43 -4.13 34.08 -12.55
CA LYS A 43 -3.69 35.45 -12.81
C LYS A 43 -4.24 36.47 -11.81
N SER A 44 -5.49 36.32 -11.39
CA SER A 44 -6.11 37.21 -10.41
C SER A 44 -5.45 37.07 -9.03
N ILE A 45 -5.13 35.84 -8.61
CA ILE A 45 -4.41 35.57 -7.37
C ILE A 45 -2.97 36.09 -7.46
N ASP A 46 -2.27 35.87 -8.57
CA ASP A 46 -0.92 36.38 -8.79
C ASP A 46 -0.89 37.92 -8.70
N ASN A 47 -1.85 38.60 -9.32
CA ASN A 47 -1.99 40.06 -9.22
C ASN A 47 -2.24 40.53 -7.78
N ILE A 48 -3.07 39.81 -7.01
CA ILE A 48 -3.32 40.12 -5.59
C ILE A 48 -2.03 39.95 -4.79
N CYS A 49 -1.29 38.85 -5.00
CA CYS A 49 -0.02 38.58 -4.35
C CYS A 49 1.01 39.66 -4.68
N GLU A 50 1.25 39.97 -5.95
CA GLU A 50 2.19 41.02 -6.37
C GLU A 50 1.81 42.40 -5.82
N SER A 51 0.52 42.71 -5.76
CA SER A 51 0.05 43.98 -5.22
C SER A 51 0.29 44.07 -3.72
N LEU A 52 0.07 42.99 -2.97
CA LEU A 52 0.38 42.93 -1.55
C LEU A 52 1.90 43.02 -1.27
N GLU A 53 2.74 42.53 -2.19
CA GLU A 53 4.20 42.62 -2.10
C GLU A 53 4.73 44.05 -2.31
N LYS A 54 4.23 44.74 -3.35
CA LYS A 54 4.78 46.04 -3.80
C LYS A 54 4.46 47.22 -2.87
N HIS A 55 3.59 47.08 -1.87
CA HIS A 55 3.11 48.22 -1.07
C HIS A 55 3.85 48.40 0.26
N ALA A 56 4.27 49.64 0.53
CA ALA A 56 4.95 50.09 1.75
C ALA A 56 3.98 50.23 2.97
N PRO A 57 4.49 50.53 4.20
CA PRO A 57 3.78 50.43 5.50
C PRO A 57 2.37 51.03 5.56
N PRO A 58 1.48 50.57 6.47
CA PRO A 58 1.77 49.75 7.66
C PRO A 58 1.81 48.22 7.49
N ILE A 59 1.38 47.65 6.35
CA ILE A 59 1.31 46.17 6.21
C ILE A 59 2.60 45.62 5.59
N GLN A 60 3.50 45.07 6.42
CA GLN A 60 4.68 44.34 5.96
C GLN A 60 4.40 42.84 5.86
N VAL A 61 4.18 42.36 4.63
CA VAL A 61 3.96 40.94 4.32
C VAL A 61 5.31 40.21 4.23
N LYS A 62 5.45 39.09 4.95
CA LYS A 62 6.59 38.17 4.87
C LYS A 62 6.45 37.16 3.74
N GLY A 63 5.21 36.72 3.48
CA GLY A 63 4.89 35.76 2.44
C GLY A 63 3.39 35.50 2.39
N ILE A 64 2.95 34.93 1.28
CA ILE A 64 1.55 34.52 1.08
C ILE A 64 1.54 33.07 0.64
N VAL A 65 0.63 32.30 1.22
CA VAL A 65 0.40 30.90 0.90
C VAL A 65 -1.06 30.69 0.56
N VAL A 66 -1.31 30.01 -0.55
CA VAL A 66 -2.68 29.65 -0.95
C VAL A 66 -2.98 28.20 -0.58
N GLY A 67 -4.14 27.99 0.05
CA GLY A 67 -4.63 26.71 0.54
C GLY A 67 -6.06 26.41 0.08
N GLY A 68 -6.73 25.54 0.84
CA GLY A 68 -8.05 25.03 0.48
C GLY A 68 -7.99 24.12 -0.75
N SER A 69 -9.15 23.81 -1.32
CA SER A 69 -9.24 23.01 -2.55
C SER A 69 -8.46 23.64 -3.72
N TYR A 70 -8.44 24.97 -3.77
CA TYR A 70 -7.64 25.70 -4.75
C TYR A 70 -6.14 25.44 -4.58
N GLY A 71 -5.58 25.62 -3.38
CA GLY A 71 -4.14 25.38 -3.13
C GLY A 71 -3.71 23.91 -3.25
N ARG A 72 -4.63 22.95 -3.05
CA ARG A 72 -4.38 21.51 -3.23
C ARG A 72 -4.57 21.02 -4.67
N ASP A 73 -4.98 21.90 -5.58
CA ASP A 73 -5.31 21.57 -6.97
C ASP A 73 -6.45 20.54 -7.10
N THR A 74 -7.47 20.65 -6.23
CA THR A 74 -8.67 19.79 -6.19
C THR A 74 -9.94 20.62 -6.42
N VAL A 75 -9.87 21.62 -7.31
CA VAL A 75 -10.98 22.54 -7.63
C VAL A 75 -12.08 21.84 -8.43
N LEU A 76 -13.31 21.92 -7.94
CA LEU A 76 -14.53 21.52 -8.64
C LEU A 76 -15.05 22.66 -9.53
N ARG A 77 -15.62 22.31 -10.68
CA ARG A 77 -16.45 23.21 -11.49
C ARG A 77 -17.63 23.72 -10.68
N GLY A 78 -18.05 24.96 -10.91
CA GLY A 78 -19.10 25.60 -10.14
C GLY A 78 -18.53 26.34 -8.93
N HIS A 79 -18.54 25.70 -7.76
CA HIS A 79 -18.07 26.32 -6.51
C HIS A 79 -16.99 25.50 -5.83
N SER A 80 -15.94 26.16 -5.34
CA SER A 80 -14.88 25.56 -4.53
C SER A 80 -14.36 26.52 -3.45
N ASP A 81 -13.77 25.96 -2.40
CA ASP A 81 -13.07 26.71 -1.37
C ASP A 81 -11.61 27.00 -1.75
N GLY A 82 -11.13 28.13 -1.26
CA GLY A 82 -9.73 28.48 -1.19
C GLY A 82 -9.40 29.07 0.18
N THR A 83 -8.11 29.14 0.49
CA THR A 83 -7.62 29.87 1.67
C THR A 83 -6.48 30.75 1.22
N LEU A 84 -6.47 32.01 1.63
CA LEU A 84 -5.36 32.94 1.40
C LEU A 84 -4.73 33.27 2.76
N VAL A 85 -3.56 32.69 3.02
CA VAL A 85 -2.81 32.89 4.26
C VAL A 85 -1.78 33.98 4.05
N ILE A 86 -1.85 35.04 4.84
CA ILE A 86 -0.97 36.20 4.72
C ILE A 86 -0.09 36.25 5.97
N PHE A 87 1.21 35.98 5.80
CA PHE A 87 2.19 36.06 6.88
C PHE A 87 2.67 37.51 7.03
N LEU A 88 2.55 38.06 8.23
CA LEU A 88 2.83 39.46 8.53
C LEU A 88 4.01 39.58 9.49
N LYS A 89 4.79 40.66 9.39
CA LYS A 89 5.86 40.96 10.34
C LYS A 89 5.36 41.49 11.68
N GLU A 90 4.23 42.19 11.67
CA GLU A 90 3.67 42.87 12.83
C GLU A 90 2.20 42.44 13.00
N GLN A 91 1.70 42.52 14.23
CA GLN A 91 0.29 42.25 14.50
C GLN A 91 -0.56 43.42 13.99
N ILE A 92 -1.38 43.15 12.97
CA ILE A 92 -2.21 44.15 12.30
C ILE A 92 -3.67 43.67 12.33
N GLU A 93 -4.61 44.60 12.46
CA GLU A 93 -6.04 44.28 12.38
C GLU A 93 -6.42 43.73 11.00
N VAL A 94 -7.20 42.64 10.98
CA VAL A 94 -7.64 41.99 9.74
C VAL A 94 -8.43 42.95 8.84
N GLU A 95 -9.11 43.92 9.44
CA GLU A 95 -9.88 44.96 8.74
C GLU A 95 -8.99 45.83 7.82
N LEU A 96 -7.75 46.10 8.24
CA LEU A 96 -6.81 46.87 7.42
C LEU A 96 -6.37 46.10 6.18
N ILE A 97 -6.24 44.77 6.30
CA ILE A 97 -5.96 43.87 5.18
C ILE A 97 -7.13 43.86 4.21
N LYS A 98 -8.38 43.84 4.71
CA LYS A 98 -9.58 43.91 3.88
C LYS A 98 -9.65 45.20 3.07
N LEU A 99 -9.46 46.35 3.71
CA LEU A 99 -9.48 47.65 3.03
C LEU A 99 -8.45 47.70 1.90
N ARG A 100 -7.29 47.06 2.09
CA ARG A 100 -6.29 46.94 1.01
C ARG A 100 -6.74 45.98 -0.09
N LEU A 101 -7.28 44.81 0.24
CA LEU A 101 -7.81 43.87 -0.77
C LEU A 101 -8.92 44.50 -1.61
N LEU A 102 -9.78 45.33 -1.01
CA LEU A 102 -10.81 46.12 -1.71
C LEU A 102 -10.20 47.16 -2.67
N ALA A 103 -9.09 47.80 -2.28
CA ALA A 103 -8.40 48.78 -3.11
C ALA A 103 -7.64 48.17 -4.30
N ILE A 104 -7.22 46.89 -4.19
CA ILE A 104 -6.37 46.23 -5.18
C ILE A 104 -7.14 45.84 -6.46
N MET A 105 -8.47 45.61 -6.44
CA MET A 105 -9.24 45.26 -7.64
C MET A 105 -10.74 45.59 -7.58
N GLY A 106 -11.28 46.29 -8.60
CA GLY A 106 -12.72 46.56 -8.77
C GLY A 106 -13.60 45.36 -9.17
N LYS A 107 -13.04 44.16 -9.32
CA LYS A 107 -13.76 42.90 -9.68
C LYS A 107 -13.97 41.95 -8.49
N VAL A 108 -13.49 42.31 -7.31
CA VAL A 108 -13.62 41.47 -6.10
C VAL A 108 -14.92 41.78 -5.39
N LYS A 109 -15.74 40.76 -5.12
CA LYS A 109 -16.82 40.86 -4.13
C LYS A 109 -16.30 40.36 -2.80
N MET A 110 -15.99 41.30 -1.89
CA MET A 110 -15.79 40.96 -0.48
C MET A 110 -17.15 40.72 0.16
N VAL A 111 -17.28 39.62 0.90
CA VAL A 111 -18.44 39.41 1.78
C VAL A 111 -18.07 40.00 3.13
N GLU A 112 -18.55 41.23 3.40
CA GLU A 112 -18.13 42.08 4.54
C GLU A 112 -18.18 41.34 5.89
N ASP A 113 -19.21 40.53 6.10
CA ASP A 113 -19.46 39.84 7.38
C ASP A 113 -18.54 38.62 7.65
N LYS A 114 -17.79 38.10 6.66
CA LYS A 114 -17.08 36.80 6.79
C LYS A 114 -15.58 36.79 6.46
N HIS A 115 -14.95 37.93 6.16
CA HIS A 115 -13.53 37.99 5.79
C HIS A 115 -13.19 37.09 4.57
N GLN A 116 -14.09 37.05 3.58
CA GLN A 116 -14.00 36.17 2.41
C GLN A 116 -13.81 36.97 1.12
N LEU A 117 -12.86 36.51 0.31
CA LEU A 117 -12.57 36.98 -1.04
C LEU A 117 -13.24 36.03 -2.04
N VAL A 118 -14.18 36.52 -2.86
CA VAL A 118 -14.81 35.70 -3.90
C VAL A 118 -14.27 36.10 -5.28
N LEU A 119 -13.68 35.13 -5.98
CA LEU A 119 -13.27 35.26 -7.38
C LEU A 119 -14.20 34.43 -8.25
N THR A 120 -14.73 35.04 -9.31
CA THR A 120 -15.65 34.38 -10.24
C THR A 120 -15.18 34.60 -11.66
N GLU A 121 -15.08 33.51 -12.43
CA GLU A 121 -14.79 33.52 -13.85
C GLU A 121 -15.77 32.56 -14.54
N SER A 122 -16.69 33.13 -15.34
CA SER A 122 -17.70 32.36 -16.08
C SER A 122 -18.49 31.38 -15.21
N ASP A 123 -18.24 30.07 -15.29
CA ASP A 123 -18.90 29.00 -14.53
C ASP A 123 -18.13 28.55 -13.27
N LEU A 124 -17.01 29.21 -12.95
CA LEU A 124 -16.16 28.91 -11.81
C LEU A 124 -16.21 30.03 -10.77
N CYS A 125 -16.48 29.66 -9.53
CA CYS A 125 -16.49 30.53 -8.37
C CYS A 125 -15.64 29.92 -7.26
N ILE A 126 -14.64 30.66 -6.78
CA ILE A 126 -13.81 30.25 -5.65
C ILE A 126 -13.95 31.26 -4.52
N THR A 127 -14.30 30.76 -3.34
CA THR A 127 -14.42 31.55 -2.12
C THR A 127 -13.19 31.32 -1.26
N PHE A 128 -12.34 32.34 -1.16
CA PHE A 128 -11.13 32.35 -0.36
C PHE A 128 -11.39 32.89 1.05
N ASN A 129 -11.11 32.09 2.07
CA ASN A 129 -10.98 32.61 3.44
C ASN A 129 -9.64 33.35 3.57
N VAL A 130 -9.66 34.61 3.99
CA VAL A 130 -8.43 35.40 4.17
C VAL A 130 -7.98 35.35 5.63
N LEU A 131 -6.81 34.77 5.88
CA LEU A 131 -6.31 34.48 7.23
C LEU A 131 -4.93 35.10 7.45
N PRO A 132 -4.81 36.13 8.32
CA PRO A 132 -3.50 36.68 8.67
C PRO A 132 -2.80 35.85 9.76
N VAL A 133 -1.47 35.77 9.66
CA VAL A 133 -0.61 35.07 10.62
C VAL A 133 0.55 36.00 11.01
N PHE A 134 0.71 36.27 12.31
CA PHE A 134 1.65 37.28 12.83
C PHE A 134 2.76 36.71 13.75
N SER A 135 2.77 35.39 13.98
CA SER A 135 3.80 34.67 14.71
C SER A 135 3.68 33.17 14.41
N ALA A 136 4.41 32.68 13.40
CA ALA A 136 4.34 31.29 12.97
C ALA A 136 5.61 30.53 13.33
N LEU A 137 5.50 29.38 14.00
CA LEU A 137 6.60 28.41 14.11
C LEU A 137 7.05 27.87 12.75
N VAL A 138 6.15 27.87 11.77
CA VAL A 138 6.40 27.52 10.37
C VAL A 138 6.29 28.78 9.54
N GLU A 139 7.44 29.36 9.19
CA GLU A 139 7.51 30.48 8.24
C GLU A 139 7.37 29.95 6.81
N PRO A 140 6.72 30.71 5.90
CA PRO A 140 6.55 30.28 4.52
C PRO A 140 7.90 30.26 3.80
N SER A 141 8.10 29.33 2.86
CA SER A 141 9.35 29.30 2.09
C SER A 141 9.45 30.40 1.01
N GLY A 142 8.41 31.22 0.88
CA GLY A 142 8.32 32.38 -0.01
C GLY A 142 6.87 32.72 -0.36
N TRP A 143 6.67 33.30 -1.55
CA TRP A 143 5.34 33.48 -2.14
C TRP A 143 4.92 32.19 -2.84
N HIS A 144 3.92 31.50 -2.29
CA HIS A 144 3.45 30.21 -2.80
C HIS A 144 2.05 30.32 -3.38
N THR A 145 2.00 30.27 -4.71
CA THR A 145 0.78 30.11 -5.49
C THR A 145 0.50 28.62 -5.71
N ARG A 146 -0.67 28.30 -6.27
CA ARG A 146 -1.18 26.93 -6.49
C ARG A 146 -0.19 25.97 -7.16
N THR A 147 0.73 26.49 -7.98
CA THR A 147 1.67 25.68 -8.78
C THR A 147 3.06 25.51 -8.15
N SER A 148 3.33 26.15 -7.02
CA SER A 148 4.66 26.15 -6.41
C SER A 148 4.84 24.96 -5.47
N ALA A 149 5.82 24.10 -5.75
CA ALA A 149 6.21 23.04 -4.82
C ALA A 149 6.95 23.64 -3.61
N SER A 150 6.52 23.30 -2.40
CA SER A 150 7.23 23.70 -1.18
C SER A 150 8.62 23.06 -1.15
N LYS A 151 9.64 23.85 -0.78
CA LYS A 151 10.98 23.34 -0.45
C LYS A 151 11.17 23.20 1.06
N TYR A 152 10.18 23.59 1.85
CA TYR A 152 10.25 23.56 3.29
C TYR A 152 10.08 22.13 3.81
N LYS A 153 11.00 21.71 4.68
CA LYS A 153 10.89 20.48 5.44
C LYS A 153 11.07 20.83 6.92
N PRO A 154 9.99 20.78 7.73
CA PRO A 154 10.10 21.13 9.14
C PRO A 154 11.10 20.23 9.87
N SER A 155 11.85 20.79 10.81
CA SER A 155 12.70 20.00 11.71
C SER A 155 11.85 19.38 12.83
N PRO A 156 12.33 18.32 13.50
CA PRO A 156 11.68 17.80 14.69
C PRO A 156 11.48 18.86 15.79
N GLU A 157 12.40 19.84 15.89
CA GLU A 157 12.28 20.95 16.85
C GLU A 157 11.05 21.83 16.60
N THR A 158 10.71 22.08 15.33
CA THR A 158 9.49 22.81 14.95
C THR A 158 8.25 22.11 15.51
N TYR A 159 8.16 20.79 15.33
CA TYR A 159 7.02 20.02 15.83
C TYR A 159 7.01 19.89 17.36
N ARG A 160 8.17 19.79 18.02
CA ARG A 160 8.22 19.79 19.49
C ARG A 160 7.63 21.07 20.09
N LYS A 161 8.00 22.22 19.52
CA LYS A 161 7.45 23.52 19.92
C LYS A 161 5.96 23.62 19.62
N TRP A 162 5.51 23.04 18.51
CA TRP A 162 4.09 23.01 18.11
C TRP A 162 3.23 22.13 19.03
N ILE A 163 3.74 20.96 19.41
CA ILE A 163 3.03 20.01 20.28
C ILE A 163 2.92 20.54 21.72
N TYR A 164 3.97 21.21 22.20
CA TYR A 164 4.03 21.81 23.53
C TYR A 164 4.32 23.32 23.43
N PRO A 165 3.34 24.12 22.97
CA PRO A 165 3.54 25.55 22.82
C PRO A 165 3.74 26.19 24.19
N GLY A 166 4.82 26.96 24.35
CA GLY A 166 5.04 27.75 25.56
C GLY A 166 3.93 28.79 25.77
N LYS A 167 3.89 29.43 26.96
CA LYS A 167 2.85 30.43 27.36
C LYS A 167 2.67 31.63 26.41
N SER A 168 3.51 31.80 25.39
CA SER A 168 3.57 32.97 24.50
C SER A 168 2.96 32.76 23.10
N VAL A 169 2.66 31.52 22.69
CA VAL A 169 2.36 31.23 21.28
C VAL A 169 0.86 30.98 21.05
N ARG A 170 0.16 31.96 20.47
CA ARG A 170 -1.19 31.80 19.91
C ARG A 170 -1.03 31.37 18.46
N GLU A 171 -0.98 30.07 18.23
CA GLU A 171 -0.72 29.55 16.89
C GLU A 171 -1.95 28.90 16.26
N SER A 172 -2.06 29.05 14.95
CA SER A 172 -3.13 28.51 14.14
C SER A 172 -2.55 27.46 13.20
N SER A 173 -3.23 26.32 13.05
CA SER A 173 -2.85 25.23 12.12
C SER A 173 -2.71 25.72 10.66
N VAL A 174 -3.25 26.91 10.37
CA VAL A 174 -3.13 27.63 9.10
C VAL A 174 -1.67 27.86 8.68
N CYS A 175 -0.69 27.87 9.58
CA CYS A 175 0.72 27.96 9.20
C CYS A 175 1.23 26.75 8.40
N PHE A 176 0.57 25.59 8.52
CA PHE A 176 0.91 24.38 7.77
C PHE A 176 0.32 24.33 6.36
N THR A 177 -0.40 25.37 5.93
CA THR A 177 -1.11 25.40 4.64
C THR A 177 -0.20 25.08 3.45
N GLU A 178 1.05 25.55 3.46
CA GLU A 178 2.01 25.30 2.38
C GLU A 178 2.33 23.81 2.24
N LEU A 179 2.52 23.14 3.39
CA LEU A 179 2.83 21.71 3.46
C LEU A 179 1.62 20.85 3.10
N GLN A 180 0.42 21.28 3.50
CA GLN A 180 -0.83 20.65 3.07
C GLN A 180 -0.97 20.70 1.53
N GLY A 181 -0.73 21.85 0.89
CA GLY A 181 -0.73 21.95 -0.58
C GLY A 181 0.33 21.06 -1.22
N SER A 182 1.57 21.13 -0.72
CA SER A 182 2.70 20.33 -1.20
C SER A 182 2.46 18.81 -1.14
N PHE A 183 1.70 18.35 -0.14
CA PHE A 183 1.32 16.94 -0.02
C PHE A 183 0.54 16.43 -1.25
N PHE A 184 -0.34 17.26 -1.83
CA PHE A 184 -1.13 16.92 -3.01
C PHE A 184 -0.39 17.19 -4.34
N ASN A 185 0.55 18.14 -4.36
CA ASN A 185 1.24 18.56 -5.59
C ASN A 185 2.03 17.41 -6.26
N ASN A 186 2.56 16.48 -5.47
CA ASN A 186 3.35 15.35 -5.96
C ASN A 186 2.49 14.11 -6.31
N ARG A 187 1.18 14.26 -6.52
CA ARG A 187 0.24 13.16 -6.81
C ARG A 187 -0.29 13.23 -8.24
N PRO A 188 -0.58 12.08 -8.89
CA PRO A 188 -0.93 12.04 -10.30
C PRO A 188 -2.27 12.74 -10.58
N PRO A 189 -2.46 13.33 -11.78
CA PRO A 189 -3.73 13.98 -12.15
C PRO A 189 -4.96 13.07 -12.03
N LYS A 190 -4.80 11.77 -12.29
CA LYS A 190 -5.86 10.78 -12.16
C LYS A 190 -6.37 10.65 -10.73
N LEU A 191 -5.49 10.76 -9.72
CA LEU A 191 -5.88 10.80 -8.31
C LEU A 191 -6.68 12.07 -8.00
N LYS A 192 -6.26 13.22 -8.54
CA LYS A 192 -6.99 14.48 -8.37
C LYS A 192 -8.39 14.39 -8.96
N ASN A 193 -8.55 13.74 -10.12
CA ASN A 193 -9.85 13.44 -10.71
C ASN A 193 -10.74 12.58 -9.79
N LEU A 194 -10.19 11.53 -9.18
CA LEU A 194 -10.93 10.72 -8.20
C LEU A 194 -11.35 11.54 -6.98
N ILE A 195 -10.48 12.43 -6.49
CA ILE A 195 -10.82 13.37 -5.41
C ILE A 195 -12.00 14.27 -5.81
N LEU A 196 -12.02 14.80 -7.04
CA LEU A 196 -13.16 15.59 -7.53
C LEU A 196 -14.46 14.77 -7.50
N LEU A 197 -14.41 13.49 -7.91
CA LEU A 197 -15.57 12.60 -7.88
C LEU A 197 -16.08 12.40 -6.44
N VAL A 198 -15.20 12.11 -5.49
CA VAL A 198 -15.54 11.95 -4.06
C VAL A 198 -16.15 13.24 -3.49
N LYS A 199 -15.57 14.39 -3.81
CA LYS A 199 -16.08 15.69 -3.36
C LYS A 199 -17.45 16.01 -3.93
N HIS A 200 -17.66 15.72 -5.22
CA HIS A 200 -18.95 15.93 -5.85
C HIS A 200 -20.03 15.03 -5.22
N TRP A 201 -19.73 13.75 -5.02
CA TRP A 201 -20.60 12.83 -4.29
C TRP A 201 -20.92 13.34 -2.88
N TYR A 202 -19.90 13.77 -2.14
CA TYR A 202 -20.05 14.31 -0.80
C TYR A 202 -20.97 15.55 -0.75
N GLN A 203 -20.82 16.49 -1.70
CA GLN A 203 -21.71 17.65 -1.83
C GLN A 203 -23.17 17.25 -2.12
N GLN A 204 -23.40 16.14 -2.83
CA GLN A 204 -24.75 15.60 -3.02
C GLN A 204 -25.32 15.04 -1.71
N CYS A 205 -24.51 14.29 -0.95
CA CYS A 205 -24.91 13.77 0.35
C CYS A 205 -25.28 14.89 1.33
N GLN A 206 -24.48 15.96 1.42
CA GLN A 206 -24.78 17.13 2.28
C GLN A 206 -26.15 17.74 1.98
N LYS A 207 -26.48 17.90 0.69
CA LYS A 207 -27.77 18.42 0.24
C LYS A 207 -28.93 17.49 0.59
N ARG A 208 -28.79 16.17 0.37
CA ARG A 208 -29.81 15.17 0.69
C ARG A 208 -30.09 15.10 2.18
N LEU A 209 -29.04 15.12 2.99
CA LEU A 209 -29.11 15.10 4.45
C LEU A 209 -29.55 16.46 5.04
N LYS A 210 -29.71 17.51 4.22
CA LYS A 210 -30.07 18.88 4.62
C LYS A 210 -29.17 19.44 5.74
N LYS A 211 -27.88 19.12 5.68
CA LYS A 211 -26.89 19.52 6.68
C LYS A 211 -25.71 20.20 5.99
N ASP A 212 -25.65 21.52 6.15
CA ASP A 212 -24.59 22.36 5.57
C ASP A 212 -23.23 22.24 6.32
N SER A 213 -23.20 21.55 7.47
CA SER A 213 -22.09 21.64 8.44
C SER A 213 -21.35 20.32 8.71
N PHE A 214 -21.14 19.48 7.70
CA PHE A 214 -20.17 18.38 7.83
C PHE A 214 -18.80 18.88 7.35
N PRO A 215 -17.77 19.01 8.22
CA PRO A 215 -16.45 19.49 7.81
C PRO A 215 -15.51 18.33 7.38
N LEU A 216 -16.02 17.32 6.68
CA LEU A 216 -15.24 16.13 6.31
C LEU A 216 -14.59 16.21 4.93
N GLN A 217 -14.76 17.31 4.18
CA GLN A 217 -14.23 17.39 2.81
C GLN A 217 -12.72 17.12 2.77
N TYR A 218 -11.93 17.79 3.61
CA TYR A 218 -10.48 17.56 3.66
C TYR A 218 -10.12 16.14 4.14
N ALA A 219 -10.88 15.59 5.09
CA ALA A 219 -10.72 14.21 5.54
C ALA A 219 -10.97 13.19 4.41
N LEU A 220 -11.97 13.43 3.56
CA LEU A 220 -12.28 12.59 2.40
C LEU A 220 -11.24 12.75 1.28
N GLU A 221 -10.68 13.94 1.07
CA GLU A 221 -9.54 14.15 0.17
C GLU A 221 -8.35 13.28 0.63
N LEU A 222 -8.01 13.33 1.92
CA LEU A 222 -6.93 12.52 2.50
C LEU A 222 -7.24 11.02 2.51
N LEU A 223 -8.49 10.61 2.78
CA LEU A 223 -8.93 9.22 2.70
C LEU A 223 -8.77 8.67 1.27
N THR A 224 -9.06 9.49 0.27
CA THR A 224 -8.88 9.14 -1.15
C THR A 224 -7.40 8.96 -1.49
N VAL A 225 -6.53 9.85 -0.98
CA VAL A 225 -5.08 9.68 -1.12
C VAL A 225 -4.61 8.39 -0.45
N TYR A 226 -5.08 8.12 0.77
CA TYR A 226 -4.75 6.88 1.48
C TYR A 226 -5.18 5.62 0.72
N ALA A 227 -6.41 5.60 0.19
CA ALA A 227 -6.93 4.49 -0.61
C ALA A 227 -6.03 4.22 -1.83
N TRP A 228 -5.64 5.27 -2.55
CA TRP A 228 -4.72 5.14 -3.68
C TRP A 228 -3.32 4.71 -3.26
N GLU A 229 -2.75 5.26 -2.18
CA GLU A 229 -1.40 4.93 -1.69
C GLU A 229 -1.29 3.50 -1.16
N GLN A 230 -2.34 2.94 -0.59
CA GLN A 230 -2.33 1.56 -0.07
C GLN A 230 -2.77 0.53 -1.12
N GLY A 231 -3.58 0.96 -2.09
CA GLY A 231 -4.21 0.12 -3.10
C GLY A 231 -3.43 0.06 -4.41
N SER A 232 -3.62 1.08 -5.26
CA SER A 232 -3.11 1.10 -6.64
C SER A 232 -1.67 1.62 -6.74
N GLU A 233 -1.40 2.80 -6.18
CA GLU A 233 -0.16 3.58 -6.37
C GLU A 233 0.24 3.85 -7.83
N ALA A 234 -0.62 3.55 -8.82
CA ALA A 234 -0.34 3.77 -10.22
C ALA A 234 -0.74 5.18 -10.66
N ASP A 235 -0.01 5.75 -11.63
CA ASP A 235 -0.34 7.05 -12.20
C ASP A 235 -1.65 7.01 -13.00
N ASP A 236 -1.94 5.86 -13.60
CA ASP A 236 -3.19 5.56 -14.28
C ASP A 236 -3.84 4.33 -13.65
N PHE A 237 -5.15 4.42 -13.40
CA PHE A 237 -5.94 3.39 -12.72
C PHE A 237 -7.42 3.53 -13.07
N ASN A 238 -8.19 2.48 -12.80
CA ASN A 238 -9.63 2.50 -13.01
C ASN A 238 -10.33 3.33 -11.92
N THR A 239 -11.00 4.40 -12.32
CA THR A 239 -11.68 5.33 -11.40
C THR A 239 -12.79 4.68 -10.59
N ALA A 240 -13.50 3.69 -11.14
CA ALA A 240 -14.56 3.00 -10.41
C ALA A 240 -14.00 2.12 -9.28
N GLU A 241 -12.85 1.48 -9.51
CA GLU A 241 -12.14 0.75 -8.44
C GLU A 241 -11.73 1.69 -7.31
N GLY A 242 -11.20 2.85 -7.68
CA GLY A 242 -10.80 3.88 -6.72
C GLY A 242 -11.97 4.38 -5.87
N ILE A 243 -13.11 4.71 -6.48
CA ILE A 243 -14.27 5.20 -5.73
C ILE A 243 -14.88 4.11 -4.84
N LEU A 244 -15.00 2.87 -5.32
CA LEU A 244 -15.48 1.74 -4.51
C LEU A 244 -14.59 1.53 -3.27
N THR A 245 -13.27 1.67 -3.44
CA THR A 245 -12.32 1.58 -2.30
C THR A 245 -12.60 2.65 -1.26
N VAL A 246 -12.82 3.89 -1.69
CA VAL A 246 -13.11 5.00 -0.77
C VAL A 246 -14.44 4.77 -0.04
N LEU A 247 -15.48 4.35 -0.75
CA LEU A 247 -16.79 4.04 -0.14
C LEU A 247 -16.67 2.91 0.89
N GLU A 248 -15.92 1.85 0.59
CA GLU A 248 -15.70 0.74 1.52
C GLU A 248 -14.96 1.18 2.79
N LEU A 249 -13.97 2.07 2.66
CA LEU A 249 -13.27 2.64 3.81
C LEU A 249 -14.18 3.52 4.65
N ILE A 250 -15.08 4.30 4.03
CA ILE A 250 -16.11 5.08 4.74
C ILE A 250 -17.05 4.15 5.51
N MET A 251 -17.49 3.03 4.91
CA MET A 251 -18.32 2.03 5.59
C MET A 251 -17.61 1.38 6.80
N LYS A 252 -16.28 1.38 6.81
CA LYS A 252 -15.42 0.86 7.90
C LYS A 252 -14.84 1.97 8.77
N TYR A 253 -15.53 3.11 8.88
CA TYR A 253 -15.03 4.31 9.59
C TYR A 253 -14.65 4.04 11.05
N ASP A 254 -15.34 3.12 11.71
CA ASP A 254 -15.10 2.69 13.09
C ASP A 254 -13.74 2.01 13.28
N LYS A 255 -13.07 1.65 12.19
CA LYS A 255 -11.73 1.03 12.16
C LYS A 255 -10.65 1.97 11.65
N LEU A 256 -11.00 3.12 11.05
CA LEU A 256 -10.05 4.01 10.36
C LEU A 256 -8.99 4.59 11.29
N CYS A 257 -7.72 4.27 11.02
CA CYS A 257 -6.57 4.85 11.68
C CYS A 257 -5.48 5.17 10.65
N ILE A 258 -5.52 6.40 10.15
CA ILE A 258 -4.70 6.86 9.04
C ILE A 258 -3.78 7.99 9.52
N TYR A 259 -2.51 7.89 9.13
CA TYR A 259 -1.51 8.92 9.35
C TYR A 259 -0.42 8.79 8.29
N TRP A 260 0.34 9.87 8.11
CA TRP A 260 1.53 9.89 7.27
C TRP A 260 2.76 10.21 8.10
N THR A 261 3.93 9.82 7.60
CA THR A 261 5.22 10.15 8.21
C THR A 261 6.11 10.99 7.29
N VAL A 262 5.48 11.82 6.45
CA VAL A 262 6.17 12.59 5.40
C VAL A 262 6.84 13.84 5.96
N ASN A 263 6.14 14.57 6.84
CA ASN A 263 6.65 15.81 7.44
C ASN A 263 7.09 15.61 8.90
N TYR A 264 6.39 14.79 9.67
CA TYR A 264 6.76 14.35 11.03
C TYR A 264 6.88 12.82 11.05
N ASN A 265 7.58 12.22 12.03
CA ASN A 265 7.75 10.76 12.10
C ASN A 265 7.89 10.27 13.56
N PHE A 266 8.12 8.97 13.74
CA PHE A 266 8.28 8.34 15.06
C PHE A 266 9.73 8.25 15.55
N GLU A 267 10.70 8.86 14.86
CA GLU A 267 12.11 8.78 15.24
C GLU A 267 12.38 9.66 16.48
N ASP A 268 11.88 10.90 16.47
CA ASP A 268 11.94 11.81 17.63
C ASP A 268 11.01 11.33 18.75
N GLU A 269 11.55 11.21 19.96
CA GLU A 269 10.82 10.65 21.10
C GLU A 269 9.59 11.46 21.51
N THR A 270 9.69 12.79 21.50
CA THR A 270 8.60 13.67 21.91
C THR A 270 7.46 13.58 20.92
N ILE A 271 7.78 13.65 19.63
CA ILE A 271 6.80 13.52 18.55
C ILE A 271 6.17 12.11 18.56
N ARG A 272 6.99 11.06 18.72
CA ARG A 272 6.54 9.67 18.80
C ARG A 272 5.52 9.47 19.91
N ASN A 273 5.83 9.92 21.13
CA ASN A 273 4.93 9.75 22.28
C ASN A 273 3.61 10.49 22.06
N TYR A 274 3.66 11.70 21.49
CA TYR A 274 2.46 12.44 21.14
C TYR A 274 1.63 11.74 20.07
N LEU A 275 2.24 11.32 18.95
CA LEU A 275 1.54 10.59 17.88
C LEU A 275 0.89 9.32 18.41
N GLN A 276 1.59 8.55 19.24
CA GLN A 276 1.03 7.35 19.87
C GLN A 276 -0.20 7.69 20.72
N SER A 277 -0.22 8.82 21.43
CA SER A 277 -1.40 9.26 22.19
C SER A 277 -2.57 9.61 21.26
N GLN A 278 -2.32 10.27 20.12
CA GLN A 278 -3.35 10.62 19.15
C GLN A 278 -3.96 9.38 18.49
N LEU A 279 -3.12 8.44 18.06
CA LEU A 279 -3.55 7.24 17.34
C LEU A 279 -4.30 6.22 18.22
N GLN A 280 -4.23 6.37 19.55
CA GLN A 280 -5.00 5.58 20.51
C GLN A 280 -6.39 6.14 20.81
N LYS A 281 -6.72 7.35 20.33
CA LYS A 281 -8.07 7.94 20.48
C LYS A 281 -9.14 7.13 19.75
N SER A 282 -10.40 7.41 20.08
CA SER A 282 -11.56 6.81 19.42
C SER A 282 -11.53 7.04 17.92
N ARG A 283 -11.92 6.01 17.17
CA ARG A 283 -12.00 6.03 15.71
C ARG A 283 -13.22 6.87 15.26
N PRO A 284 -13.22 7.45 14.05
CA PRO A 284 -12.14 7.43 13.06
C PRO A 284 -10.99 8.37 13.43
N ILE A 285 -9.77 8.04 12.98
CA ILE A 285 -8.58 8.89 13.05
C ILE A 285 -8.01 9.06 11.64
N ILE A 286 -7.90 10.31 11.18
CA ILE A 286 -7.15 10.71 9.98
C ILE A 286 -6.31 11.91 10.39
N LEU A 287 -5.02 11.69 10.66
CA LEU A 287 -4.11 12.78 11.01
C LEU A 287 -3.69 13.56 9.77
N ASP A 288 -3.68 14.88 9.87
CA ASP A 288 -3.20 15.76 8.80
C ASP A 288 -1.72 15.48 8.51
N PRO A 289 -1.32 15.17 7.27
CA PRO A 289 0.08 14.90 6.92
C PRO A 289 1.04 16.07 7.21
N ALA A 290 0.54 17.29 7.41
CA ALA A 290 1.32 18.46 7.76
C ALA A 290 1.26 18.84 9.26
N ASP A 291 0.15 18.53 9.96
CA ASP A 291 -0.04 18.89 11.37
C ASP A 291 -0.36 17.65 12.22
N PRO A 292 0.60 17.14 13.02
CA PRO A 292 0.42 15.92 13.81
C PRO A 292 -0.64 16.05 14.93
N THR A 293 -1.08 17.27 15.24
CA THR A 293 -2.08 17.58 16.27
C THR A 293 -3.50 17.61 15.71
N SER A 294 -3.64 17.68 14.38
CA SER A 294 -4.91 17.84 13.70
C SER A 294 -5.47 16.49 13.25
N ASN A 295 -6.46 15.98 13.97
CA ASN A 295 -7.30 14.88 13.49
C ASN A 295 -8.44 15.44 12.63
N VAL A 296 -8.30 15.34 11.30
CA VAL A 296 -9.24 15.98 10.36
C VAL A 296 -10.56 15.22 10.21
N SER A 297 -10.65 13.99 10.73
CA SER A 297 -11.89 13.20 10.69
C SER A 297 -12.98 13.72 11.62
N GLY A 298 -12.68 14.70 12.48
CA GLY A 298 -13.60 15.18 13.50
C GLY A 298 -13.67 14.26 14.73
N SER A 299 -14.24 14.78 15.82
CA SER A 299 -14.44 14.04 17.08
C SER A 299 -15.78 13.32 17.18
N ASP A 300 -16.76 13.72 16.36
CA ASP A 300 -18.09 13.12 16.31
C ASP A 300 -18.15 12.02 15.23
N PRO A 301 -18.50 10.77 15.59
CA PRO A 301 -18.64 9.68 14.62
C PRO A 301 -19.96 9.74 13.82
N GLU A 302 -20.96 10.51 14.24
CA GLU A 302 -22.27 10.55 13.59
C GLU A 302 -22.22 10.98 12.10
N PRO A 303 -21.45 12.00 11.70
CA PRO A 303 -21.18 12.30 10.28
C PRO A 303 -20.73 11.10 9.45
N TRP A 304 -19.82 10.28 10.00
CA TRP A 304 -19.28 9.13 9.30
C TRP A 304 -20.29 8.00 9.19
N LYS A 305 -21.12 7.80 10.22
CA LYS A 305 -22.22 6.84 10.19
C LYS A 305 -23.21 7.16 9.06
N GLN A 306 -23.61 8.42 8.93
CA GLN A 306 -24.53 8.86 7.87
C GLN A 306 -23.90 8.74 6.48
N LEU A 307 -22.60 9.07 6.35
CA LEU A 307 -21.87 8.85 5.10
C LEU A 307 -21.70 7.37 4.76
N ALA A 308 -21.57 6.49 5.76
CA ALA A 308 -21.49 5.05 5.54
C ALA A 308 -22.80 4.49 4.95
N GLU A 309 -23.95 5.00 5.38
CA GLU A 309 -25.25 4.66 4.81
C GLU A 309 -25.36 5.11 3.34
N GLU A 310 -25.00 6.37 3.02
CA GLU A 310 -24.95 6.86 1.62
C GLU A 310 -23.92 6.11 0.77
N ALA A 311 -22.78 5.74 1.36
CA ALA A 311 -21.73 4.97 0.68
C ALA A 311 -22.25 3.57 0.31
N GLN A 312 -22.97 2.92 1.22
CA GLN A 312 -23.61 1.63 0.97
C GLN A 312 -24.70 1.74 -0.12
N LEU A 313 -25.49 2.82 -0.12
CA LEU A 313 -26.50 3.06 -1.16
C LEU A 313 -25.86 3.22 -2.54
N TRP A 314 -24.75 3.96 -2.65
CA TRP A 314 -24.09 4.16 -3.93
C TRP A 314 -23.35 2.91 -4.41
N SER A 315 -22.62 2.22 -3.51
CA SER A 315 -21.91 0.99 -3.87
C SER A 315 -22.86 -0.12 -4.35
N SER A 316 -24.07 -0.18 -3.78
CA SER A 316 -25.12 -1.15 -4.17
C SER A 316 -25.93 -0.74 -5.41
N SER A 317 -25.63 0.41 -6.02
CA SER A 317 -26.41 0.93 -7.14
C SER A 317 -26.10 0.21 -8.46
N THR A 318 -27.03 0.26 -9.41
CA THR A 318 -26.87 -0.46 -10.70
C THR A 318 -25.71 0.04 -11.56
N CYS A 319 -25.10 1.19 -11.24
CA CYS A 319 -24.00 1.76 -12.02
C CYS A 319 -22.72 0.92 -11.97
N PHE A 320 -22.52 0.18 -10.88
CA PHE A 320 -21.41 -0.77 -10.72
C PHE A 320 -21.78 -2.20 -11.14
N MET A 321 -23.04 -2.47 -11.49
CA MET A 321 -23.59 -3.79 -11.79
C MET A 321 -23.82 -4.08 -13.28
N LYS A 322 -23.83 -3.06 -14.16
CA LYS A 322 -24.16 -3.22 -15.59
C LYS A 322 -22.91 -3.16 -16.49
N GLY A 323 -22.54 -4.29 -17.09
CA GLY A 323 -21.58 -4.36 -18.20
C GLY A 323 -21.16 -5.79 -18.55
N ASN A 324 -20.95 -6.08 -19.84
CA ASN A 324 -20.39 -7.35 -20.33
C ASN A 324 -18.85 -7.36 -20.27
N THR A 325 -18.27 -6.40 -19.55
CA THR A 325 -16.84 -6.13 -19.41
C THR A 325 -16.52 -6.03 -17.92
N SER A 326 -15.75 -7.01 -17.41
CA SER A 326 -15.02 -6.99 -16.13
C SER A 326 -15.64 -6.20 -14.96
N SER A 327 -16.26 -6.91 -14.02
CA SER A 327 -16.62 -6.36 -12.70
C SER A 327 -15.40 -5.64 -12.07
N ARG A 328 -15.61 -4.46 -11.50
CA ARG A 328 -14.54 -3.54 -11.02
C ARG A 328 -14.48 -3.54 -9.50
N MET A 329 -13.29 -3.78 -8.94
CA MET A 329 -13.12 -4.04 -7.50
C MET A 329 -12.57 -2.87 -6.72
N PRO A 330 -12.97 -2.70 -5.45
CA PRO A 330 -12.17 -1.92 -4.53
C PRO A 330 -10.77 -2.57 -4.39
N TRP A 331 -9.77 -1.72 -4.17
CA TRP A 331 -8.40 -2.13 -3.91
C TRP A 331 -8.26 -2.76 -2.52
N ASP A 332 -7.26 -3.62 -2.36
CA ASP A 332 -6.92 -4.29 -1.09
C ASP A 332 -6.29 -3.31 -0.08
N VAL A 333 -7.14 -2.50 0.57
CA VAL A 333 -6.75 -1.45 1.53
C VAL A 333 -7.31 -1.74 2.92
N LEU A 334 -6.43 -1.86 3.91
CA LEU A 334 -6.84 -2.02 5.30
C LEU A 334 -7.22 -0.66 5.93
N PRO A 335 -8.33 -0.57 6.68
CA PRO A 335 -8.67 0.64 7.42
C PRO A 335 -7.83 0.82 8.69
N ALA A 336 -7.26 -0.26 9.22
CA ALA A 336 -6.56 -0.28 10.50
C ALA A 336 -5.04 -0.33 10.34
N SER A 337 -4.32 0.35 11.25
CA SER A 337 -2.86 0.36 11.28
C SER A 337 -2.29 -0.68 12.24
N LEU A 338 -1.42 -1.55 11.72
CA LEU A 338 -0.65 -2.50 12.53
C LEU A 338 0.23 -1.77 13.56
N TYR A 339 0.87 -0.66 13.21
CA TYR A 339 1.83 0.06 14.06
C TYR A 339 1.27 0.49 15.43
N VAL A 340 -0.05 0.66 15.53
CA VAL A 340 -0.74 1.10 16.75
C VAL A 340 -1.58 -0.01 17.38
N THR A 341 -1.52 -1.23 16.84
CA THR A 341 -2.16 -2.39 17.42
C THR A 341 -1.36 -2.83 18.64
N GLN A 342 -2.00 -2.94 19.80
CA GLN A 342 -1.35 -3.40 21.03
C GLN A 342 -0.92 -4.87 20.91
N GLY A 343 0.18 -5.26 21.56
CA GLY A 343 0.73 -6.63 21.46
C GLY A 343 -0.29 -7.74 21.70
N HIS A 344 -1.06 -7.64 22.77
CA HIS A 344 -2.14 -8.61 23.11
C HIS A 344 -3.32 -8.63 22.11
N LYS A 345 -3.39 -7.67 21.17
CA LYS A 345 -4.41 -7.61 20.11
C LYS A 345 -3.87 -8.05 18.75
N LEU A 346 -2.60 -8.44 18.64
CA LEU A 346 -2.00 -8.86 17.37
C LEU A 346 -2.69 -10.11 16.81
N ASP A 347 -3.06 -11.08 17.65
CA ASP A 347 -3.79 -12.26 17.20
C ASP A 347 -5.16 -11.91 16.64
N LYS A 348 -5.89 -11.00 17.30
CA LYS A 348 -7.16 -10.48 16.81
C LYS A 348 -6.97 -9.73 15.49
N PHE A 349 -5.93 -8.91 15.38
CA PHE A 349 -5.60 -8.21 14.12
C PHE A 349 -5.31 -9.20 12.99
N ILE A 350 -4.56 -10.27 13.26
CA ILE A 350 -4.30 -11.32 12.26
C ILE A 350 -5.61 -11.98 11.83
N TYR A 351 -6.46 -12.36 12.79
CA TYR A 351 -7.75 -12.99 12.52
C TYR A 351 -8.68 -12.09 11.70
N ASP A 352 -8.85 -10.83 12.13
CA ASP A 352 -9.80 -9.89 11.53
C ASP A 352 -9.34 -9.43 10.12
N PHE A 353 -8.03 -9.24 9.91
CA PHE A 353 -7.52 -8.53 8.73
C PHE A 353 -6.56 -9.32 7.84
N LEU A 354 -5.84 -10.32 8.36
CA LEU A 354 -4.75 -10.98 7.61
C LEU A 354 -5.04 -12.43 7.24
N GLN A 355 -5.89 -13.13 8.00
CA GLN A 355 -6.21 -14.53 7.75
C GLN A 355 -7.36 -14.64 6.72
N PRO A 356 -7.16 -15.38 5.60
CA PRO A 356 -8.24 -15.65 4.66
C PRO A 356 -9.38 -16.43 5.32
N THR A 357 -10.62 -16.16 4.91
CA THR A 357 -11.78 -16.95 5.33
C THR A 357 -11.76 -18.33 4.68
N GLN A 358 -12.48 -19.30 5.29
CA GLN A 358 -12.61 -20.62 4.70
C GLN A 358 -13.27 -20.56 3.32
N GLU A 359 -14.31 -19.72 3.20
CA GLU A 359 -14.98 -19.48 1.93
C GLU A 359 -13.96 -19.10 0.86
N SER A 360 -13.17 -18.03 1.07
CA SER A 360 -12.10 -17.57 0.16
C SER A 360 -11.13 -18.69 -0.25
N LEU A 361 -10.75 -19.56 0.68
CA LEU A 361 -9.83 -20.67 0.40
C LEU A 361 -10.46 -21.72 -0.52
N ASP A 362 -11.74 -22.05 -0.30
CA ASP A 362 -12.51 -22.96 -1.14
C ASP A 362 -12.66 -22.38 -2.55
N GLN A 363 -12.90 -21.07 -2.65
CA GLN A 363 -12.98 -20.36 -3.94
C GLN A 363 -11.68 -20.46 -4.75
N ILE A 364 -10.54 -20.23 -4.09
CA ILE A 364 -9.23 -20.37 -4.73
C ILE A 364 -9.01 -21.83 -5.16
N GLY A 365 -9.49 -22.79 -4.37
CA GLY A 365 -9.47 -24.22 -4.70
C GLY A 365 -10.18 -24.52 -6.01
N GLU A 366 -11.42 -24.05 -6.17
CA GLU A 366 -12.22 -24.23 -7.40
C GLU A 366 -11.54 -23.64 -8.63
N ALA A 367 -11.00 -22.42 -8.51
CA ALA A 367 -10.27 -21.77 -9.61
C ALA A 367 -9.01 -22.55 -9.99
N VAL A 368 -8.25 -23.03 -8.98
CA VAL A 368 -7.07 -23.88 -9.19
C VAL A 368 -7.46 -25.17 -9.90
N ASP A 369 -8.60 -25.78 -9.56
CA ASP A 369 -9.07 -27.02 -10.18
C ASP A 369 -9.42 -26.83 -11.67
N ILE A 370 -9.96 -25.67 -12.06
CA ILE A 370 -10.20 -25.34 -13.47
C ILE A 370 -8.89 -25.33 -14.25
N ILE A 371 -7.90 -24.58 -13.77
CA ILE A 371 -6.61 -24.45 -14.46
C ILE A 371 -5.84 -25.78 -14.41
N PHE A 372 -5.93 -26.52 -13.30
CA PHE A 372 -5.34 -27.85 -13.17
C PHE A 372 -5.88 -28.81 -14.23
N LYS A 373 -7.22 -28.94 -14.36
CA LYS A 373 -7.86 -29.78 -15.39
C LYS A 373 -7.49 -29.33 -16.80
N PHE A 374 -7.45 -28.02 -17.06
CA PHE A 374 -6.99 -27.50 -18.34
C PHE A 374 -5.55 -27.96 -18.66
N LEU A 375 -4.62 -27.81 -17.70
CA LEU A 375 -3.22 -28.17 -17.90
C LEU A 375 -3.05 -29.67 -18.16
N THR A 376 -3.73 -30.52 -17.38
CA THR A 376 -3.55 -31.97 -17.44
C THR A 376 -4.31 -32.63 -18.58
N GLU A 377 -5.48 -32.13 -18.97
CA GLU A 377 -6.36 -32.80 -19.94
C GLU A 377 -6.37 -32.16 -21.33
N LYS A 378 -6.11 -30.85 -21.43
CA LYS A 378 -6.34 -30.08 -22.66
C LYS A 378 -5.06 -29.44 -23.23
N CYS A 379 -4.24 -28.82 -22.38
CA CYS A 379 -3.15 -27.94 -22.80
C CYS A 379 -2.17 -28.60 -23.79
N PHE A 380 -1.79 -29.86 -23.54
CA PHE A 380 -0.78 -30.56 -24.35
C PHE A 380 -1.30 -31.83 -25.04
N LYS A 381 -2.62 -32.00 -25.19
CA LYS A 381 -3.23 -33.24 -25.71
C LYS A 381 -2.75 -33.65 -27.11
N ASN A 382 -2.37 -32.68 -27.95
CA ASN A 382 -1.86 -32.90 -29.31
C ASN A 382 -0.39 -32.48 -29.46
N SER A 383 0.38 -32.48 -28.36
CA SER A 383 1.79 -32.10 -28.34
C SER A 383 2.70 -33.32 -28.11
N THR A 384 3.99 -33.18 -28.41
CA THR A 384 5.02 -34.17 -28.07
C THR A 384 5.40 -34.14 -26.58
N THR A 385 5.01 -33.08 -25.87
CA THR A 385 5.20 -32.95 -24.42
C THR A 385 3.91 -33.29 -23.66
N ASN A 386 4.04 -33.70 -22.41
CA ASN A 386 2.92 -33.89 -21.49
C ASN A 386 3.23 -33.31 -20.12
N VAL A 387 2.17 -33.09 -19.33
CA VAL A 387 2.29 -32.67 -17.93
C VAL A 387 2.55 -33.89 -17.08
N LYS A 388 3.74 -33.97 -16.47
CA LYS A 388 4.09 -35.02 -15.51
C LYS A 388 3.38 -34.80 -14.18
N LYS A 389 3.39 -33.56 -13.69
CA LYS A 389 2.74 -33.16 -12.43
C LYS A 389 2.50 -31.65 -12.42
N VAL A 390 1.49 -31.22 -11.66
CA VAL A 390 1.22 -29.82 -11.35
C VAL A 390 1.21 -29.66 -9.83
N VAL A 391 1.98 -28.71 -9.32
CA VAL A 391 2.12 -28.48 -7.89
C VAL A 391 1.68 -27.06 -7.55
N LYS A 392 0.75 -26.94 -6.61
CA LYS A 392 0.44 -25.64 -5.99
C LYS A 392 1.65 -25.17 -5.18
N GLY A 393 2.16 -23.99 -5.53
CA GLY A 393 3.26 -23.31 -4.86
C GLY A 393 2.80 -22.15 -3.99
N GLY A 394 3.74 -21.27 -3.66
CA GLY A 394 3.43 -19.98 -3.06
C GLY A 394 2.85 -20.01 -1.66
N SER A 395 2.29 -18.86 -1.28
CA SER A 395 1.68 -18.64 0.05
C SER A 395 0.50 -19.59 0.31
N THR A 396 -0.29 -19.87 -0.74
CA THR A 396 -1.53 -20.64 -0.60
C THR A 396 -1.25 -22.12 -0.36
N ALA A 397 -0.23 -22.70 -1.01
CA ALA A 397 0.16 -24.08 -0.72
C ALA A 397 0.83 -24.27 0.66
N LYS A 398 1.58 -23.25 1.10
CA LYS A 398 2.25 -23.19 2.40
C LYS A 398 1.27 -22.93 3.57
N GLY A 399 0.09 -22.37 3.28
CA GLY A 399 -0.90 -21.98 4.29
C GLY A 399 -0.55 -20.65 4.99
N THR A 400 0.14 -19.75 4.30
CA THR A 400 0.59 -18.43 4.78
C THR A 400 0.06 -17.28 3.92
N THR A 401 -1.02 -17.52 3.19
CA THR A 401 -1.73 -16.51 2.39
C THR A 401 -2.31 -15.42 3.27
N LEU A 402 -2.22 -14.18 2.77
CA LEU A 402 -2.88 -13.02 3.34
C LEU A 402 -4.29 -12.89 2.76
N ARG A 403 -5.23 -12.46 3.61
CA ARG A 403 -6.60 -12.08 3.23
C ARG A 403 -6.59 -10.97 2.17
N SER A 404 -7.57 -11.01 1.28
CA SER A 404 -7.92 -9.86 0.44
C SER A 404 -9.10 -9.12 1.07
N VAL A 405 -9.07 -7.79 1.16
CA VAL A 405 -10.05 -7.02 1.94
C VAL A 405 -11.46 -6.99 1.32
N SER A 406 -11.60 -7.28 0.02
CA SER A 406 -12.85 -7.15 -0.75
C SER A 406 -13.75 -8.39 -0.76
N GLU A 407 -13.69 -9.23 0.27
CA GLU A 407 -14.46 -10.50 0.36
C GLU A 407 -15.98 -10.32 0.61
N ALA A 408 -16.50 -9.10 0.72
CA ALA A 408 -17.86 -8.85 1.21
C ALA A 408 -18.97 -8.89 0.14
N ASP A 409 -18.65 -8.85 -1.15
CA ASP A 409 -19.65 -8.95 -2.23
C ASP A 409 -19.08 -9.67 -3.45
N TRP A 410 -19.62 -10.86 -3.76
CA TRP A 410 -19.17 -11.68 -4.88
C TRP A 410 -19.59 -11.11 -6.25
N SER A 411 -20.63 -10.28 -6.31
CA SER A 411 -21.02 -9.59 -7.56
C SER A 411 -19.92 -8.64 -8.04
N LEU A 412 -19.03 -8.30 -7.11
CA LEU A 412 -17.77 -7.62 -7.26
C LEU A 412 -16.63 -8.63 -7.06
N CYS A 413 -16.44 -9.61 -7.95
CA CYS A 413 -15.25 -10.48 -8.10
C CYS A 413 -13.91 -10.06 -7.42
N PRO A 414 -13.59 -10.49 -6.18
CA PRO A 414 -12.43 -10.00 -5.42
C PRO A 414 -11.08 -10.33 -6.08
N ARG A 415 -10.07 -9.45 -5.99
CA ARG A 415 -8.68 -9.83 -6.33
C ARG A 415 -8.13 -10.73 -5.23
N GLY A 416 -8.17 -12.05 -5.45
CA GLY A 416 -7.56 -13.03 -4.58
C GLY A 416 -6.02 -12.94 -4.56
N SER A 417 -5.40 -13.51 -3.54
CA SER A 417 -3.94 -13.71 -3.50
C SER A 417 -3.48 -14.58 -4.67
N ASP A 418 -2.32 -14.26 -5.26
CA ASP A 418 -1.73 -15.04 -6.36
C ASP A 418 -1.72 -16.56 -6.07
N ALA A 419 -2.25 -17.33 -7.02
CA ALA A 419 -2.19 -18.79 -7.01
C ALA A 419 -1.03 -19.26 -7.88
N ASP A 420 0.10 -19.57 -7.24
CA ASP A 420 1.28 -20.09 -7.93
C ASP A 420 1.06 -21.57 -8.28
N LEU A 421 1.18 -21.94 -9.56
CA LEU A 421 1.21 -23.33 -10.01
C LEU A 421 2.51 -23.61 -10.77
N VAL A 422 3.23 -24.63 -10.30
CA VAL A 422 4.43 -25.13 -10.97
C VAL A 422 4.04 -26.32 -11.83
N VAL A 423 4.32 -26.22 -13.13
CA VAL A 423 3.94 -27.22 -14.14
C VAL A 423 5.18 -27.96 -14.58
N PHE A 424 5.26 -29.24 -14.24
CA PHE A 424 6.39 -30.10 -14.57
C PHE A 424 6.11 -30.85 -15.87
N LEU A 425 7.02 -30.73 -16.83
CA LEU A 425 6.80 -31.17 -18.21
C LEU A 425 7.77 -32.27 -18.63
N SER A 426 7.31 -33.20 -19.47
CA SER A 426 8.14 -34.31 -19.93
C SER A 426 9.24 -33.91 -20.91
N CYS A 427 9.05 -32.83 -21.68
CA CYS A 427 10.08 -32.29 -22.57
C CYS A 427 11.27 -31.64 -21.84
N LEU A 428 11.16 -31.41 -20.52
CA LEU A 428 12.25 -30.90 -19.70
C LEU A 428 12.93 -32.10 -19.04
N THR A 429 14.16 -32.40 -19.46
CA THR A 429 14.92 -33.59 -19.00
C THR A 429 16.07 -33.25 -18.07
N ASN A 430 16.52 -32.00 -18.09
CA ASN A 430 17.56 -31.46 -17.23
C ASN A 430 17.31 -29.98 -16.91
N TYR A 431 18.13 -29.40 -16.03
CA TYR A 431 18.03 -28.00 -15.64
C TYR A 431 18.21 -27.03 -16.83
N SER A 432 19.18 -27.26 -17.71
CA SER A 432 19.45 -26.38 -18.85
C SER A 432 18.29 -26.33 -19.85
N ASP A 433 17.56 -27.43 -20.04
CA ASP A 433 16.36 -27.47 -20.89
C ASP A 433 15.31 -26.46 -20.42
N GLN A 434 15.16 -26.25 -19.11
CA GLN A 434 14.18 -25.31 -18.56
C GLN A 434 14.49 -23.88 -19.01
N ILE A 435 15.76 -23.46 -18.98
CA ILE A 435 16.15 -22.12 -19.44
C ILE A 435 15.93 -21.98 -20.95
N ALA A 436 16.34 -23.01 -21.70
CA ALA A 436 16.28 -23.01 -23.16
C ALA A 436 14.83 -22.96 -23.68
N ASN A 437 13.91 -23.70 -23.05
CA ASN A 437 12.59 -23.97 -23.60
C ASN A 437 11.43 -23.24 -22.90
N ARG A 438 11.61 -22.64 -21.71
CA ARG A 438 10.49 -22.05 -20.95
C ARG A 438 9.73 -20.97 -21.72
N SER A 439 10.39 -20.16 -22.55
CA SER A 439 9.72 -19.12 -23.33
C SER A 439 8.73 -19.71 -24.35
N THR A 440 9.15 -20.77 -25.06
CA THR A 440 8.30 -21.50 -26.01
C THR A 440 7.14 -22.19 -25.30
N ILE A 441 7.41 -22.82 -24.15
CA ILE A 441 6.40 -23.48 -23.32
C ILE A 441 5.35 -22.47 -22.83
N ILE A 442 5.79 -21.32 -22.29
CA ILE A 442 4.88 -20.27 -21.81
C ILE A 442 3.98 -19.75 -22.94
N LYS A 443 4.54 -19.51 -24.13
CA LYS A 443 3.76 -19.09 -25.30
C LYS A 443 2.74 -20.12 -25.72
N GLU A 444 3.09 -21.41 -25.70
CA GLU A 444 2.14 -22.48 -26.01
C GLU A 444 1.02 -22.55 -24.96
N ILE A 445 1.34 -22.50 -23.66
CA ILE A 445 0.33 -22.49 -22.59
C ILE A 445 -0.60 -21.29 -22.75
N GLN A 446 -0.05 -20.09 -23.02
CA GLN A 446 -0.83 -18.88 -23.25
C GLN A 446 -1.81 -19.06 -24.42
N LYS A 447 -1.30 -19.48 -25.58
CA LYS A 447 -2.12 -19.73 -26.78
C LYS A 447 -3.25 -20.73 -26.49
N ARG A 448 -2.95 -21.82 -25.78
CA ARG A 448 -3.93 -22.86 -25.44
C ARG A 448 -4.96 -22.39 -24.43
N LEU A 449 -4.57 -21.55 -23.48
CA LEU A 449 -5.49 -20.90 -22.54
C LEU A 449 -6.45 -19.96 -23.28
N GLU A 450 -5.96 -19.17 -24.24
CA GLU A 450 -6.80 -18.30 -25.10
C GLU A 450 -7.81 -19.14 -25.91
N GLU A 451 -7.37 -20.21 -26.57
CA GLU A 451 -8.24 -21.13 -27.31
C GLU A 451 -9.30 -21.80 -26.42
N CYS A 452 -8.95 -22.13 -25.16
CA CYS A 452 -9.83 -22.74 -24.18
C CYS A 452 -10.87 -21.73 -23.66
N SER A 453 -10.43 -20.52 -23.35
CA SER A 453 -11.29 -19.42 -22.86
C SER A 453 -12.39 -19.06 -23.86
N LEU A 454 -12.13 -19.18 -25.17
CA LEU A 454 -13.15 -18.96 -26.21
C LEU A 454 -14.25 -20.04 -26.26
N LYS A 455 -13.98 -21.24 -25.75
CA LYS A 455 -14.90 -22.41 -25.81
C LYS A 455 -15.62 -22.65 -24.49
N GLU A 456 -15.06 -22.17 -23.39
CA GLU A 456 -15.54 -22.40 -22.04
C GLU A 456 -16.20 -21.13 -21.46
N GLN A 457 -16.87 -21.26 -20.31
CA GLN A 457 -17.57 -20.14 -19.66
C GLN A 457 -16.65 -19.30 -18.74
N PHE A 458 -15.39 -19.07 -19.15
CA PHE A 458 -14.44 -18.22 -18.43
C PHE A 458 -13.60 -17.36 -19.38
N GLU A 459 -13.21 -16.17 -18.90
CA GLU A 459 -12.34 -15.20 -19.56
C GLU A 459 -10.95 -15.21 -18.93
N ILE A 460 -9.91 -14.97 -19.73
CA ILE A 460 -8.53 -14.85 -19.24
C ILE A 460 -7.94 -13.52 -19.67
N GLU A 461 -7.31 -12.82 -18.73
CA GLU A 461 -6.58 -11.58 -18.97
C GLU A 461 -5.10 -11.76 -18.60
N PHE A 462 -4.20 -11.67 -19.58
CA PHE A 462 -2.77 -11.86 -19.36
C PHE A 462 -2.08 -10.57 -18.92
N LYS A 463 -1.14 -10.68 -17.96
CA LYS A 463 -0.25 -9.56 -17.62
C LYS A 463 0.88 -9.47 -18.64
N VAL A 464 1.12 -8.26 -19.17
CA VAL A 464 2.15 -8.02 -20.19
C VAL A 464 3.55 -8.21 -19.59
N THR A 465 4.31 -9.18 -20.11
CA THR A 465 5.70 -9.41 -19.71
C THR A 465 6.67 -8.62 -20.60
N LYS A 466 7.60 -7.87 -20.00
CA LYS A 466 8.67 -7.15 -20.72
C LYS A 466 9.88 -8.02 -21.07
N TRP A 467 9.96 -9.24 -20.55
CA TRP A 467 11.13 -10.11 -20.64
C TRP A 467 11.05 -11.04 -21.86
N LYS A 468 12.15 -11.17 -22.61
CA LYS A 468 12.23 -12.07 -23.79
C LYS A 468 12.14 -13.56 -23.40
N ASN A 469 12.63 -13.92 -22.22
CA ASN A 469 12.58 -15.29 -21.68
C ASN A 469 11.95 -15.30 -20.28
N PRO A 470 10.62 -15.11 -20.17
CA PRO A 470 9.94 -15.02 -18.88
C PRO A 470 10.04 -16.33 -18.10
N ARG A 471 10.10 -16.24 -16.76
CA ARG A 471 10.07 -17.40 -15.86
C ARG A 471 8.65 -17.84 -15.50
N VAL A 472 7.70 -16.93 -15.66
CA VAL A 472 6.32 -17.05 -15.19
C VAL A 472 5.37 -16.53 -16.27
N LEU A 473 4.22 -17.20 -16.40
CA LEU A 473 3.06 -16.71 -17.14
C LEU A 473 2.02 -16.27 -16.11
N SER A 474 1.76 -14.95 -16.04
CA SER A 474 0.83 -14.36 -15.09
C SER A 474 -0.47 -13.96 -15.79
N PHE A 475 -1.61 -14.37 -15.25
CA PHE A 475 -2.93 -14.02 -15.79
C PHE A 475 -4.03 -14.01 -14.73
N THR A 476 -5.16 -13.40 -15.06
CA THR A 476 -6.37 -13.40 -14.25
C THR A 476 -7.43 -14.26 -14.92
N LEU A 477 -7.92 -15.29 -14.21
CA LEU A 477 -9.08 -16.10 -14.61
C LEU A 477 -10.35 -15.43 -14.10
N LYS A 478 -11.29 -15.10 -14.98
CA LYS A 478 -12.63 -14.58 -14.63
C LYS A 478 -13.69 -15.59 -15.04
N SER A 479 -14.42 -16.17 -14.10
CA SER A 479 -15.46 -17.17 -14.40
C SER A 479 -16.83 -16.63 -14.01
N LYS A 480 -17.75 -16.55 -14.98
CA LYS A 480 -19.16 -16.20 -14.73
C LYS A 480 -19.88 -17.30 -13.97
N LEU A 481 -19.49 -18.57 -14.17
CA LEU A 481 -20.08 -19.70 -13.46
C LEU A 481 -19.69 -19.74 -11.97
N LEU A 482 -18.45 -19.35 -11.66
CA LEU A 482 -17.98 -19.21 -10.28
C LEU A 482 -18.25 -17.82 -9.68
N ASN A 483 -18.73 -16.89 -10.50
CA ASN A 483 -18.83 -15.46 -10.20
C ASN A 483 -17.57 -14.85 -9.56
N ARG A 484 -16.37 -15.16 -10.09
CA ARG A 484 -15.09 -14.82 -9.44
C ARG A 484 -13.96 -14.51 -10.40
N CYS A 485 -12.96 -13.79 -9.87
CA CYS A 485 -11.67 -13.51 -10.51
C CYS A 485 -10.52 -14.08 -9.66
N GLN A 486 -9.54 -14.73 -10.27
CA GLN A 486 -8.36 -15.24 -9.55
C GLN A 486 -7.09 -15.00 -10.36
N GLU A 487 -6.08 -14.40 -9.73
CA GLU A 487 -4.75 -14.20 -10.34
C GLU A 487 -3.90 -15.48 -10.19
N PHE A 488 -3.25 -15.88 -11.27
CA PHE A 488 -2.41 -17.06 -11.37
C PHE A 488 -1.02 -16.71 -11.86
N ASP A 489 -0.02 -17.37 -11.28
CA ASP A 489 1.35 -17.41 -11.75
C ASP A 489 1.70 -18.86 -12.13
N LEU A 490 1.87 -19.13 -13.42
CA LEU A 490 2.29 -20.45 -13.92
C LEU A 490 3.79 -20.49 -14.20
N LEU A 491 4.48 -21.47 -13.63
CA LEU A 491 5.93 -21.64 -13.78
C LEU A 491 6.26 -23.03 -14.34
N PRO A 492 6.75 -23.13 -15.59
CA PRO A 492 7.27 -24.40 -16.11
C PRO A 492 8.55 -24.82 -15.38
N ALA A 493 8.66 -26.09 -15.00
CA ALA A 493 9.82 -26.61 -14.29
C ALA A 493 10.25 -28.01 -14.75
N PHE A 494 11.56 -28.27 -14.65
CA PHE A 494 12.11 -29.62 -14.76
C PHE A 494 11.77 -30.43 -13.50
N ASP A 495 11.32 -31.68 -13.68
CA ASP A 495 11.04 -32.58 -12.55
C ASP A 495 12.32 -33.24 -12.03
N ALA A 496 13.09 -32.47 -11.27
CA ALA A 496 14.32 -32.94 -10.65
C ALA A 496 14.12 -33.98 -9.54
N LEU A 497 12.95 -33.96 -8.88
CA LEU A 497 12.67 -34.83 -7.73
C LEU A 497 12.01 -36.14 -8.13
N GLY A 498 11.37 -36.21 -9.30
CA GLY A 498 10.60 -37.35 -9.74
C GLY A 498 9.39 -37.65 -8.84
N PRO A 499 8.83 -38.88 -8.91
CA PRO A 499 7.74 -39.32 -8.03
C PRO A 499 8.20 -39.40 -6.57
N ARG A 500 7.59 -38.61 -5.68
CA ARG A 500 7.90 -38.64 -4.24
C ARG A 500 6.91 -39.54 -3.49
N VAL A 501 7.39 -40.68 -3.02
CA VAL A 501 6.61 -41.64 -2.20
C VAL A 501 6.81 -41.42 -0.70
N SER A 502 7.90 -40.75 -0.29
CA SER A 502 8.25 -40.54 1.13
C SER A 502 8.74 -39.11 1.41
N LYS A 503 8.73 -38.72 2.70
CA LYS A 503 9.33 -37.47 3.19
C LYS A 503 10.87 -37.56 3.34
N SER A 504 11.51 -38.55 2.70
CA SER A 504 12.96 -38.68 2.80
C SER A 504 13.68 -37.52 2.11
N LYS A 505 14.93 -37.31 2.53
CA LYS A 505 15.87 -36.42 1.88
C LYS A 505 16.04 -36.83 0.41
N PRO A 506 16.08 -35.88 -0.55
CA PRO A 506 16.40 -36.17 -1.94
C PRO A 506 17.77 -36.85 -2.11
N ASP A 507 17.94 -37.59 -3.22
CA ASP A 507 19.23 -38.15 -3.61
C ASP A 507 20.26 -37.01 -3.81
N PRO A 508 21.45 -37.07 -3.17
CA PRO A 508 22.50 -36.07 -3.35
C PRO A 508 22.87 -35.78 -4.82
N THR A 509 22.74 -36.75 -5.71
CA THR A 509 23.00 -36.63 -7.16
C THR A 509 22.17 -35.52 -7.80
N ILE A 510 20.94 -35.29 -7.30
CA ILE A 510 20.07 -34.21 -7.78
C ILE A 510 20.74 -32.85 -7.53
N TYR A 511 21.21 -32.62 -6.30
CA TYR A 511 21.88 -31.37 -5.94
C TYR A 511 23.27 -31.23 -6.56
N ILE A 512 23.99 -32.33 -6.77
CA ILE A 512 25.28 -32.30 -7.51
C ILE A 512 25.05 -31.81 -8.94
N ASN A 513 24.02 -32.33 -9.62
CA ASN A 513 23.68 -31.91 -10.98
C ASN A 513 23.19 -30.47 -11.01
N LEU A 514 22.42 -30.04 -10.00
CA LEU A 514 22.02 -28.65 -9.83
C LEU A 514 23.23 -27.73 -9.68
N ILE A 515 24.17 -28.07 -8.79
CA ILE A 515 25.38 -27.29 -8.53
C ILE A 515 26.17 -27.11 -9.83
N LYS A 516 26.43 -28.20 -10.56
CA LYS A 516 27.11 -28.15 -11.88
C LYS A 516 26.37 -27.28 -12.89
N SER A 517 25.04 -27.35 -12.92
CA SER A 517 24.20 -26.54 -13.82
C SER A 517 24.12 -25.06 -13.40
N SER A 518 24.43 -24.76 -12.13
CA SER A 518 24.38 -23.41 -11.55
C SER A 518 25.68 -22.63 -11.67
N GLU A 519 26.81 -23.26 -12.01
CA GLU A 519 28.12 -22.59 -12.12
C GLU A 519 28.16 -21.45 -13.15
N SER A 520 27.26 -21.48 -14.15
CA SER A 520 27.10 -20.45 -15.19
C SER A 520 25.88 -19.54 -14.99
N ASN A 521 25.10 -19.72 -13.92
CA ASN A 521 23.82 -19.04 -13.70
C ASN A 521 23.78 -18.37 -12.33
N ASN A 522 22.80 -17.47 -12.13
CA ASN A 522 22.53 -16.92 -10.80
C ASN A 522 21.96 -18.02 -9.90
N GLY A 523 22.45 -18.11 -8.66
CA GLY A 523 21.94 -19.07 -7.67
C GLY A 523 20.41 -18.97 -7.50
N GLY A 524 19.74 -20.11 -7.35
CA GLY A 524 18.27 -20.19 -7.22
C GLY A 524 17.46 -20.09 -8.52
N GLU A 525 18.09 -20.09 -9.70
CA GLU A 525 17.41 -20.12 -11.01
C GLU A 525 16.39 -21.26 -11.13
N PHE A 526 16.68 -22.40 -10.49
CA PHE A 526 15.90 -23.64 -10.59
C PHE A 526 15.08 -23.94 -9.32
N SER A 527 14.89 -22.96 -8.44
CA SER A 527 14.11 -23.13 -7.21
C SER A 527 12.69 -23.68 -7.43
N THR A 528 12.09 -23.43 -8.61
CA THR A 528 10.79 -24.00 -9.00
C THR A 528 10.79 -25.53 -9.09
N CYS A 529 11.94 -26.15 -9.40
CA CYS A 529 12.10 -27.62 -9.40
C CYS A 529 11.87 -28.22 -8.00
N PHE A 530 12.06 -27.41 -6.96
CA PHE A 530 12.03 -27.80 -5.55
C PHE A 530 10.84 -27.22 -4.78
N THR A 531 9.82 -26.69 -5.47
CA THR A 531 8.64 -26.08 -4.83
C THR A 531 7.91 -27.03 -3.87
N GLU A 532 7.92 -28.34 -4.13
CA GLU A 532 7.38 -29.33 -3.19
C GLU A 532 8.11 -29.30 -1.85
N LEU A 533 9.44 -29.21 -1.86
CA LEU A 533 10.27 -29.14 -0.64
C LEU A 533 10.08 -27.81 0.09
N GLN A 534 9.99 -26.69 -0.65
CA GLN A 534 9.69 -25.37 -0.06
C GLN A 534 8.31 -25.37 0.63
N LYS A 535 7.31 -26.00 0.00
CA LYS A 535 5.97 -26.19 0.57
C LYS A 535 6.05 -27.06 1.82
N ASP A 536 6.72 -28.21 1.73
CA ASP A 536 6.84 -29.18 2.83
C ASP A 536 7.62 -28.64 4.03
N PHE A 537 8.47 -27.63 3.83
CA PHE A 537 9.18 -26.95 4.91
C PHE A 537 8.25 -26.07 5.78
N ILE A 538 7.23 -25.45 5.19
CA ILE A 538 6.33 -24.49 5.88
C ILE A 538 4.97 -25.13 6.24
N ARG A 539 4.42 -25.96 5.36
CA ARG A 539 3.06 -26.53 5.51
C ARG A 539 2.84 -27.30 6.83
N PRO A 540 3.76 -28.11 7.37
CA PRO A 540 3.52 -28.84 8.61
C PRO A 540 3.71 -27.99 9.87
N ARG A 541 4.13 -26.72 9.74
CA ARG A 541 4.39 -25.86 10.90
C ARG A 541 3.09 -25.49 11.65
N PRO A 542 3.19 -25.20 12.96
CA PRO A 542 2.02 -24.85 13.78
C PRO A 542 1.21 -23.68 13.21
N THR A 543 -0.10 -23.68 13.45
CA THR A 543 -1.00 -22.62 12.99
C THR A 543 -0.56 -21.24 13.50
N LYS A 544 -0.12 -21.17 14.78
CA LYS A 544 0.39 -19.94 15.38
C LYS A 544 1.62 -19.38 14.64
N LEU A 545 2.56 -20.24 14.22
CA LEU A 545 3.69 -19.82 13.39
C LEU A 545 3.26 -19.29 12.03
N LYS A 546 2.28 -19.93 11.38
CA LYS A 546 1.74 -19.42 10.11
C LYS A 546 1.08 -18.05 10.29
N SER A 547 0.42 -17.81 11.42
CA SER A 547 -0.12 -16.49 11.80
C SER A 547 0.98 -15.45 11.99
N LEU A 548 2.08 -15.78 12.66
CA LEU A 548 3.25 -14.90 12.76
C LEU A 548 3.86 -14.60 11.37
N ILE A 549 3.97 -15.60 10.50
CA ILE A 549 4.44 -15.39 9.11
C ILE A 549 3.51 -14.44 8.34
N ARG A 550 2.18 -14.52 8.51
CA ARG A 550 1.25 -13.54 7.91
C ARG A 550 1.52 -12.13 8.43
N LEU A 551 1.73 -12.00 9.74
CA LEU A 551 2.03 -10.70 10.35
C LEU A 551 3.32 -10.09 9.80
N THR A 552 4.41 -10.86 9.74
CA THR A 552 5.70 -10.37 9.23
C THR A 552 5.65 -10.07 7.73
N LYS A 553 4.90 -10.86 6.94
CA LYS A 553 4.63 -10.56 5.53
C LYS A 553 3.84 -9.27 5.35
N HIS A 554 2.83 -9.05 6.20
CA HIS A 554 2.04 -7.82 6.17
C HIS A 554 2.91 -6.60 6.47
N TRP A 555 3.69 -6.65 7.56
CA TRP A 555 4.68 -5.62 7.89
C TRP A 555 5.66 -5.36 6.72
N TYR A 556 6.22 -6.44 6.13
CA TYR A 556 7.10 -6.31 4.97
C TYR A 556 6.40 -5.63 3.78
N LYS A 557 5.12 -5.93 3.49
CA LYS A 557 4.33 -5.26 2.43
C LYS A 557 4.24 -3.75 2.69
N GLN A 558 4.06 -3.34 3.95
CA GLN A 558 4.06 -1.92 4.33
C GLN A 558 5.42 -1.25 4.11
N CYS A 559 6.51 -1.89 4.54
CA CYS A 559 7.87 -1.40 4.29
C CYS A 559 8.19 -1.33 2.79
N TYR A 560 7.79 -2.33 2.01
CA TYR A 560 8.03 -2.38 0.57
C TYR A 560 7.39 -1.19 -0.15
N ARG A 561 6.13 -0.84 0.16
CA ARG A 561 5.47 0.35 -0.43
C ARG A 561 6.23 1.64 -0.12
N LYS A 562 6.67 1.82 1.12
CA LYS A 562 7.42 2.99 1.58
C LYS A 562 8.83 3.10 0.96
N LEU A 563 9.48 1.96 0.73
CA LEU A 563 10.90 1.90 0.38
C LEU A 563 11.19 1.51 -1.08
N LYS A 564 10.21 1.06 -1.87
CA LYS A 564 10.44 0.58 -3.25
C LYS A 564 11.18 1.58 -4.15
N LYS A 565 10.99 2.89 -3.93
CA LYS A 565 11.68 3.96 -4.67
C LYS A 565 13.11 4.23 -4.18
N LYS A 566 13.49 3.68 -3.03
CA LYS A 566 14.81 3.89 -2.39
C LYS A 566 15.80 2.75 -2.64
N GLY A 567 15.33 1.53 -2.94
CA GLY A 567 16.21 0.41 -3.24
C GLY A 567 15.48 -0.94 -3.34
N SER A 568 16.23 -1.95 -3.78
CA SER A 568 15.74 -3.33 -3.94
C SER A 568 15.75 -4.06 -2.59
N LEU A 569 14.58 -4.31 -2.02
CA LEU A 569 14.44 -5.05 -0.77
C LEU A 569 14.64 -6.57 -0.99
N PRO A 570 15.07 -7.32 0.04
CA PRO A 570 15.19 -8.78 -0.05
C PRO A 570 13.84 -9.44 -0.33
N PRO A 571 13.80 -10.64 -0.94
CA PRO A 571 12.55 -11.29 -1.30
C PRO A 571 11.69 -11.60 -0.07
N LYS A 572 10.35 -11.53 -0.22
CA LYS A 572 9.37 -11.91 0.83
C LYS A 572 9.70 -13.26 1.49
N TYR A 573 10.17 -14.23 0.70
CA TYR A 573 10.54 -15.56 1.18
C TYR A 573 11.71 -15.56 2.17
N ALA A 574 12.65 -14.61 2.08
CA ALA A 574 13.72 -14.46 3.08
C ALA A 574 13.15 -14.10 4.46
N ILE A 575 12.10 -13.28 4.51
CA ILE A 575 11.41 -12.91 5.76
C ILE A 575 10.58 -14.09 6.30
N GLU A 576 9.95 -14.89 5.42
CA GLU A 576 9.28 -16.14 5.83
C GLU A 576 10.27 -17.10 6.50
N LEU A 577 11.43 -17.34 5.88
CA LEU A 577 12.48 -18.21 6.41
C LEU A 577 13.08 -17.67 7.71
N LEU A 578 13.33 -16.36 7.79
CA LEU A 578 13.84 -15.73 9.01
C LEU A 578 12.82 -15.82 10.15
N THR A 579 11.52 -15.77 9.84
CA THR A 579 10.45 -15.98 10.83
C THR A 579 10.45 -17.42 11.36
N VAL A 580 10.64 -18.41 10.48
CA VAL A 580 10.79 -19.81 10.90
C VAL A 580 12.04 -19.99 11.76
N TYR A 581 13.17 -19.42 11.34
CA TYR A 581 14.42 -19.48 12.11
C TYR A 581 14.26 -18.88 13.51
N ALA A 582 13.64 -17.69 13.61
CA ALA A 582 13.37 -17.05 14.90
C ALA A 582 12.58 -17.97 15.83
N TRP A 583 11.52 -18.60 15.31
CA TRP A 583 10.70 -19.53 16.07
C TRP A 583 11.44 -20.80 16.45
N GLU A 584 12.16 -21.45 15.53
CA GLU A 584 12.91 -22.69 15.80
C GLU A 584 13.99 -22.47 16.86
N GLN A 585 14.68 -21.32 16.83
CA GLN A 585 15.77 -21.04 17.76
C GLN A 585 15.29 -20.42 19.09
N GLY A 586 14.14 -19.74 19.08
CA GLY A 586 13.69 -18.92 20.21
C GLY A 586 12.57 -19.53 21.04
N SER A 587 11.62 -20.20 20.39
CA SER A 587 10.42 -20.75 21.03
C SER A 587 10.31 -22.26 20.82
N GLY A 588 10.18 -22.72 19.58
CA GLY A 588 9.91 -24.12 19.22
C GLY A 588 8.53 -24.62 19.62
N MET A 589 7.71 -23.80 20.28
CA MET A 589 6.41 -24.19 20.84
C MET A 589 5.29 -24.04 19.82
N THR A 590 4.22 -24.83 19.98
CA THR A 590 3.03 -24.74 19.11
C THR A 590 2.19 -23.50 19.40
N ASP A 591 2.28 -22.97 20.61
CA ASP A 591 1.66 -21.73 21.07
C ASP A 591 2.72 -20.83 21.73
N PHE A 592 2.61 -19.53 21.50
CA PHE A 592 3.57 -18.51 21.94
C PHE A 592 2.98 -17.11 21.76
N ASP A 593 3.56 -16.11 22.42
CA ASP A 593 3.14 -14.71 22.25
C ASP A 593 3.57 -14.17 20.87
N THR A 594 2.60 -13.67 20.10
CA THR A 594 2.83 -13.17 18.75
C THR A 594 3.69 -11.89 18.73
N ALA A 595 3.61 -11.04 19.76
CA ALA A 595 4.43 -9.83 19.87
C ALA A 595 5.90 -10.18 20.12
N GLU A 596 6.20 -11.15 20.99
CA GLU A 596 7.57 -11.63 21.23
C GLU A 596 8.20 -12.17 19.95
N GLY A 597 7.46 -13.03 19.25
CA GLY A 597 7.91 -13.59 17.98
C GLY A 597 8.13 -12.52 16.91
N PHE A 598 7.22 -11.54 16.82
CA PHE A 598 7.35 -10.44 15.86
C PHE A 598 8.56 -9.54 16.18
N LEU A 599 8.76 -9.18 17.45
CA LEU A 599 9.91 -8.39 17.89
C LEU A 599 11.22 -9.11 17.60
N THR A 600 11.26 -10.43 17.85
CA THR A 600 12.43 -11.27 17.58
C THR A 600 12.84 -11.20 16.11
N VAL A 601 11.87 -11.28 15.18
CA VAL A 601 12.13 -11.15 13.74
C VAL A 601 12.68 -9.76 13.41
N LEU A 602 12.10 -8.69 13.94
CA LEU A 602 12.61 -7.33 13.73
C LEU A 602 14.05 -7.16 14.22
N LYS A 603 14.36 -7.68 15.42
CA LYS A 603 15.72 -7.62 15.98
C LYS A 603 16.73 -8.43 15.17
N LEU A 604 16.33 -9.57 14.60
CA LEU A 604 17.17 -10.34 13.67
C LEU A 604 17.47 -9.52 12.40
N ILE A 605 16.47 -8.83 11.85
CA ILE A 605 16.65 -7.93 10.69
C ILE A 605 17.59 -6.77 11.04
N MET A 606 17.50 -6.18 12.23
CA MET A 606 18.44 -5.14 12.68
C MET A 606 19.89 -5.66 12.75
N GLN A 607 20.07 -6.96 12.99
CA GLN A 607 21.38 -7.62 13.03
C GLN A 607 21.69 -8.41 11.75
N TYR A 608 21.12 -8.01 10.60
CA TYR A 608 21.28 -8.73 9.33
C TYR A 608 22.73 -9.04 8.96
N GLN A 609 23.67 -8.16 9.32
CA GLN A 609 25.11 -8.33 9.07
C GLN A 609 25.74 -9.54 9.79
N LYS A 610 25.03 -10.14 10.76
CA LYS A 610 25.45 -11.34 11.49
C LYS A 610 24.73 -12.61 11.03
N LEU A 611 23.71 -12.50 10.17
CA LEU A 611 22.85 -13.63 9.83
C LEU A 611 23.54 -14.62 8.88
N CYS A 612 23.73 -15.85 9.36
CA CYS A 612 24.17 -17.00 8.60
C CYS A 612 23.21 -18.17 8.89
N VAL A 613 22.12 -18.25 8.15
CA VAL A 613 21.02 -19.18 8.39
C VAL A 613 20.98 -20.23 7.28
N TYR A 614 20.88 -21.50 7.67
CA TYR A 614 20.70 -22.62 6.76
C TYR A 614 20.05 -23.79 7.49
N TRP A 615 19.52 -24.74 6.71
CA TRP A 615 18.95 -25.99 7.20
C TRP A 615 19.58 -27.17 6.48
N THR A 616 19.60 -28.33 7.14
CA THR A 616 20.13 -29.58 6.56
C THR A 616 19.03 -30.63 6.31
N VAL A 617 17.79 -30.16 6.18
CA VAL A 617 16.59 -31.00 6.03
C VAL A 617 16.55 -31.74 4.70
N ASN A 618 16.91 -31.07 3.59
CA ASN A 618 16.86 -31.65 2.25
C ASN A 618 18.25 -31.88 1.63
N TYR A 619 19.30 -31.27 2.18
CA TYR A 619 20.69 -31.48 1.78
C TYR A 619 21.57 -31.38 3.02
N ASP A 620 22.81 -31.87 2.99
CA ASP A 620 23.72 -31.80 4.13
C ASP A 620 25.19 -31.82 3.69
N PHE A 621 26.09 -31.90 4.65
CA PHE A 621 27.53 -31.94 4.44
C PHE A 621 28.08 -33.36 4.25
N GLN A 622 27.27 -34.41 4.12
CA GLN A 622 27.80 -35.77 4.01
C GLN A 622 28.52 -36.00 2.67
N ASN A 623 27.91 -35.56 1.57
CA ASN A 623 28.52 -35.62 0.25
C ASN A 623 29.58 -34.52 0.07
N GLU A 624 30.77 -34.88 -0.42
CA GLU A 624 31.91 -33.96 -0.54
C GLU A 624 31.65 -32.75 -1.46
N ILE A 625 31.01 -32.96 -2.61
CA ILE A 625 30.73 -31.89 -3.57
C ILE A 625 29.76 -30.88 -2.95
N ILE A 626 28.68 -31.38 -2.33
CA ILE A 626 27.68 -30.55 -1.67
C ILE A 626 28.30 -29.83 -0.46
N ARG A 627 29.09 -30.52 0.37
CA ARG A 627 29.81 -29.93 1.51
C ARG A 627 30.67 -28.75 1.07
N ASN A 628 31.52 -28.96 0.07
CA ASN A 628 32.42 -27.93 -0.44
C ASN A 628 31.63 -26.73 -0.99
N PHE A 629 30.52 -26.98 -1.67
CA PHE A 629 29.63 -25.92 -2.14
C PHE A 629 28.95 -25.16 -1.00
N LEU A 630 28.37 -25.85 -0.01
CA LEU A 630 27.75 -25.23 1.16
C LEU A 630 28.75 -24.38 1.96
N LEU A 631 29.96 -24.88 2.18
CA LEU A 631 31.01 -24.11 2.86
C LEU A 631 31.37 -22.83 2.09
N LYS A 632 31.36 -22.84 0.75
CA LYS A 632 31.52 -21.63 -0.07
C LYS A 632 30.36 -20.67 0.12
N GLN A 633 29.11 -21.17 0.13
CA GLN A 633 27.92 -20.36 0.37
C GLN A 633 27.95 -19.69 1.75
N LEU A 634 28.28 -20.45 2.80
CA LEU A 634 28.32 -19.97 4.18
C LEU A 634 29.45 -18.97 4.44
N LYS A 635 30.44 -18.87 3.54
CA LYS A 635 31.50 -17.84 3.59
C LYS A 635 31.13 -16.54 2.86
N LYS A 636 29.99 -16.48 2.18
CA LYS A 636 29.54 -15.27 1.47
C LYS A 636 29.27 -14.10 2.44
N PRO A 637 29.32 -12.85 1.93
CA PRO A 637 28.91 -11.68 2.70
C PRO A 637 27.51 -11.84 3.27
N ARG A 638 27.35 -11.45 4.54
CA ARG A 638 26.08 -11.53 5.28
C ARG A 638 25.08 -10.48 4.78
N PRO A 639 23.76 -10.73 4.85
CA PRO A 639 23.15 -11.94 5.40
C PRO A 639 23.19 -13.09 4.38
N VAL A 640 23.47 -14.29 4.88
CA VAL A 640 23.31 -15.54 4.14
C VAL A 640 22.10 -16.26 4.74
N ILE A 641 21.09 -16.51 3.91
CA ILE A 641 19.90 -17.29 4.29
C ILE A 641 19.68 -18.29 3.17
N LEU A 642 20.13 -19.53 3.37
CA LEU A 642 20.01 -20.58 2.36
C LEU A 642 18.60 -21.16 2.36
N ASP A 643 18.01 -21.28 1.17
CA ASP A 643 16.72 -21.93 0.97
C ASP A 643 16.81 -23.39 1.40
N PRO A 644 16.00 -23.86 2.36
CA PRO A 644 16.01 -25.26 2.81
C PRO A 644 15.74 -26.27 1.68
N ALA A 645 15.22 -25.84 0.53
CA ALA A 645 14.92 -26.68 -0.63
C ALA A 645 16.01 -26.67 -1.72
N ASP A 646 16.81 -25.61 -1.82
CA ASP A 646 17.77 -25.36 -2.90
C ASP A 646 19.09 -24.81 -2.32
N PRO A 647 20.17 -25.61 -2.25
CA PRO A 647 21.43 -25.20 -1.65
C PRO A 647 22.14 -24.08 -2.42
N THR A 648 21.74 -23.81 -3.67
CA THR A 648 22.29 -22.73 -4.51
C THR A 648 21.61 -21.39 -4.28
N ALA A 649 20.42 -21.40 -3.68
CA ALA A 649 19.60 -20.22 -3.47
C ALA A 649 19.88 -19.57 -2.11
N ASP A 650 20.82 -18.63 -2.09
CA ASP A 650 20.96 -17.69 -0.97
C ASP A 650 19.94 -16.55 -1.12
N VAL A 651 18.82 -16.66 -0.40
CA VAL A 651 17.76 -15.63 -0.39
C VAL A 651 18.12 -14.44 0.50
N GLY A 652 19.17 -14.57 1.34
CA GLY A 652 19.77 -13.47 2.09
C GLY A 652 20.55 -12.53 1.19
N GLY A 653 21.27 -13.08 0.21
CA GLY A 653 21.84 -12.35 -0.93
C GLY A 653 22.94 -11.33 -0.60
N GLY A 654 23.42 -11.27 0.64
CA GLY A 654 24.45 -10.31 1.05
C GLY A 654 24.08 -8.86 0.71
N ASN A 655 25.00 -8.18 0.02
CA ASN A 655 24.84 -6.79 -0.44
C ASN A 655 23.97 -6.64 -1.70
N HIS A 656 23.44 -7.72 -2.27
CA HIS A 656 22.53 -7.64 -3.42
C HIS A 656 21.21 -6.95 -3.05
N TRP A 657 20.79 -7.05 -1.79
CA TRP A 657 19.56 -6.45 -1.27
C TRP A 657 19.85 -5.34 -0.26
N CYS A 658 18.98 -4.34 -0.22
CA CYS A 658 19.07 -3.20 0.69
C CYS A 658 18.56 -3.54 2.10
N TRP A 659 19.16 -4.53 2.77
CA TRP A 659 18.79 -4.93 4.14
C TRP A 659 18.88 -3.78 5.15
N HIS A 660 19.81 -2.84 4.96
CA HIS A 660 19.92 -1.65 5.79
C HIS A 660 18.63 -0.80 5.82
N LEU A 661 17.88 -0.74 4.72
CA LEU A 661 16.59 -0.02 4.69
C LEU A 661 15.53 -0.73 5.55
N LEU A 662 15.48 -2.06 5.49
CA LEU A 662 14.60 -2.86 6.36
C LEU A 662 15.02 -2.80 7.83
N ALA A 663 16.33 -2.79 8.11
CA ALA A 663 16.86 -2.65 9.46
C ALA A 663 16.47 -1.30 10.08
N HIS A 664 16.57 -0.21 9.31
CA HIS A 664 16.12 1.12 9.75
C HIS A 664 14.62 1.14 10.06
N GLU A 665 13.79 0.55 9.19
CA GLU A 665 12.36 0.44 9.49
C GLU A 665 12.10 -0.45 10.71
N ALA A 666 12.80 -1.58 10.86
CA ALA A 666 12.66 -2.45 12.04
C ALA A 666 13.02 -1.72 13.34
N GLU A 667 14.00 -0.83 13.32
CA GLU A 667 14.35 0.03 14.45
C GLU A 667 13.24 1.01 14.81
N ILE A 668 12.67 1.73 13.82
CA ILE A 668 11.51 2.61 14.04
C ILE A 668 10.34 1.82 14.63
N TRP A 669 10.05 0.65 14.04
CA TRP A 669 8.96 -0.24 14.45
C TRP A 669 9.17 -0.84 15.84
N SER A 670 10.39 -0.97 16.35
CA SER A 670 10.63 -1.47 17.71
C SER A 670 9.97 -0.63 18.79
N SER A 671 9.61 0.62 18.49
CA SER A 671 8.87 1.53 19.38
C SER A 671 7.34 1.46 19.23
N SER A 672 6.83 0.63 18.32
CA SER A 672 5.41 0.41 18.04
C SER A 672 4.63 -0.05 19.27
N LEU A 673 3.32 0.21 19.28
CA LEU A 673 2.42 -0.36 20.30
C LEU A 673 2.30 -1.90 20.21
N CYS A 674 2.76 -2.50 19.10
CA CYS A 674 2.86 -3.96 18.95
C CYS A 674 3.68 -4.60 20.08
N PHE A 675 4.63 -3.86 20.66
CA PHE A 675 5.60 -4.36 21.63
C PHE A 675 5.38 -3.81 23.04
N LYS A 676 4.15 -3.35 23.32
CA LYS A 676 3.73 -2.89 24.65
C LYS A 676 2.62 -3.79 25.18
N THR A 677 2.83 -4.37 26.36
CA THR A 677 1.81 -5.07 27.15
C THR A 677 1.26 -4.12 28.21
N GLY A 678 -0.04 -3.80 28.14
CA GLY A 678 -0.64 -2.80 29.03
C GLY A 678 -0.08 -1.40 28.80
N ILE A 679 0.04 -0.61 29.87
CA ILE A 679 0.46 0.81 29.79
C ILE A 679 2.00 0.95 29.83
N TYR A 680 2.74 -0.01 30.41
CA TYR A 680 4.16 0.19 30.72
C TYR A 680 5.13 -0.98 30.45
N ASP A 681 4.64 -2.21 30.22
CA ASP A 681 5.55 -3.36 30.11
C ASP A 681 6.01 -3.56 28.65
N ALA A 682 7.33 -3.59 28.44
CA ALA A 682 7.92 -3.87 27.15
C ALA A 682 7.92 -5.37 26.87
N VAL A 683 7.60 -5.75 25.64
CA VAL A 683 7.75 -7.14 25.18
C VAL A 683 9.23 -7.45 25.00
N GLU A 684 9.67 -8.59 25.54
CA GLU A 684 11.03 -9.08 25.36
C GLU A 684 11.12 -10.02 24.14
N PRO A 685 12.17 -9.92 23.30
CA PRO A 685 12.38 -10.87 22.21
C PRO A 685 12.87 -12.22 22.76
N TRP A 686 12.65 -13.28 21.99
CA TRP A 686 13.24 -14.60 22.29
C TRP A 686 14.78 -14.53 22.26
N PRO A 687 15.48 -15.38 23.05
CA PRO A 687 16.94 -15.34 23.23
C PRO A 687 17.74 -15.93 22.04
N VAL A 688 17.31 -15.63 20.79
CA VAL A 688 17.94 -16.10 19.55
C VAL A 688 19.27 -15.37 19.29
N LEU A 689 19.35 -14.09 19.66
CA LEU A 689 20.51 -13.23 19.36
C LEU A 689 21.73 -13.61 20.20
N SER A 690 21.54 -14.03 21.45
CA SER A 690 22.61 -14.53 22.32
C SER A 690 23.26 -15.78 21.72
N ARG A 691 22.44 -16.70 21.19
CA ARG A 691 22.91 -17.93 20.52
C ARG A 691 23.65 -17.65 19.22
N LEU A 692 23.26 -16.61 18.46
CA LEU A 692 24.02 -16.16 17.29
C LEU A 692 25.42 -15.67 17.66
N GLN A 693 25.56 -14.97 18.79
CA GLN A 693 26.86 -14.49 19.28
C GLN A 693 27.74 -15.65 19.76
N GLU A 694 27.17 -16.61 20.51
CA GLU A 694 27.88 -17.82 20.95
C GLU A 694 28.32 -18.70 19.77
N ALA A 695 27.47 -18.88 18.76
CA ALA A 695 27.79 -19.64 17.55
C ALA A 695 28.89 -18.97 16.70
N MET A 696 28.99 -17.65 16.69
CA MET A 696 30.11 -16.94 16.06
C MET A 696 31.44 -17.21 16.78
N VAL A 697 31.43 -17.26 18.11
CA VAL A 697 32.63 -17.56 18.93
C VAL A 697 33.07 -19.01 18.73
N LEU A 698 32.14 -19.96 18.71
CA LEU A 698 32.43 -21.39 18.49
C LEU A 698 32.80 -21.71 17.04
N GLY A 699 32.18 -21.04 16.05
CA GLY A 699 32.49 -21.21 14.64
C GLY A 699 33.90 -20.72 14.27
N PHE A 700 34.42 -19.70 14.97
CA PHE A 700 35.82 -19.27 14.83
C PHE A 700 36.80 -20.35 15.29
N LEU A 701 36.47 -21.14 16.32
CA LEU A 701 37.30 -22.22 16.83
C LEU A 701 37.29 -23.48 15.94
N LEU A 702 36.15 -23.78 15.29
CA LEU A 702 36.02 -24.96 14.41
C LEU A 702 36.54 -24.74 12.98
N LEU A 703 36.72 -23.49 12.54
CA LEU A 703 37.29 -23.15 11.23
C LEU A 703 38.79 -22.83 11.29
N SER A 704 39.37 -22.76 12.49
CA SER A 704 40.80 -22.54 12.73
C SER A 704 41.58 -23.82 13.12
N THR A 705 40.89 -24.96 13.11
CA THR A 705 41.45 -26.33 13.17
C THR A 705 41.13 -27.06 11.88
#